data_AF-A0A9J6G430-F1
#
_entry.id   AF-A0A9J6G430-F1
#
_cell.length_a   1.000
_cell.length_b   1.000
_cell.length_c   1.000
_cell.angle_alpha   90.00
_cell.angle_beta   90.00
_cell.angle_gamma   90.00
#
_symmetry.space_group_name_H-M   'P 1'
#
loop_
_entity.id
_entity.type
_entity.pdbx_description
1 polymer ?
#
loop_
_entity_poly.entity_id
_entity_poly.type
_entity_poly.pdbx_seq_one_letter_code
_entity_poly.pdbx_strand_id
1 'polypeptide(L)'
;MASPPTVAPRKGLWLWRDELVESCLCQQTAVYLYPIWDEEEGAEKVKKEPLSLEELMAKKKAEEDARSKPVFLTKEERAAEALRRRQQEVQEQRQRMEEERKQRQQFFEQAKRAANEEMMERPDRRRRERYREPVEEDEDDRDKIREHKDKEKEFEAIKERYLGLVKKKRRVRRLNDRKFVFDWDASEDTAVDYNPIYKEKHTVQFYGRGHIGGIDLKAQKKEQSKFYGELLERRRTQAEKDQEVVRLKKIKRKEEKQKWDDRHWSHKSLEEMQERDWRIFREDFNITIKGGRIPNPVRKWSESTLPPAILDIIKELGYKEPTPIQRQAIPIGLQNRDIIGVAETGSGKTLAFLLPLLMWITSLPKIERPEDADQGPYAIIMAPTRELAQQIDEETTKFAKMLEIRSVAVIGGLSREEQGFRLRLGCEIVIATPGRLIDVLENRYLVLSRCTYIVLDEADRMIDMGFEGEVQKILDFMPVTNQKPDTDDAEDEEKLLANFASKHKYRQTVMFTATMPPAVERLARSYLRRPAIVYIGSIGKPVERVEQVVHLVTESEKRKKLVELLNRGVEPPVIIFVNQKKGADVLAKGLEKMGFNACTLHGGKGQEQREFALASLKGGAKDILVATDVAGRGIDIRNVSMVINYDMAKSIEDYTHRIGRTGRAGLHGKAVSFVTKEDSHLFYDLKQLILSSPVSTCPPELANHPDAQHKPGTVVTKKRREEKIFA
;
A
#
# COMPACT_ATOMS: atom_id res chain seq x y z
N MET A 1 42.39 19.58 -53.12
CA MET A 1 43.47 18.99 -52.31
C MET A 1 43.00 17.66 -51.73
N ALA A 2 43.91 16.87 -51.14
CA ALA A 2 43.78 15.43 -50.93
C ALA A 2 42.73 14.94 -49.91
N SER A 3 42.42 13.64 -50.00
CA SER A 3 41.63 12.76 -49.11
C SER A 3 42.31 12.53 -47.73
N PRO A 4 41.79 11.74 -46.74
CA PRO A 4 40.90 10.55 -46.82
C PRO A 4 39.79 10.49 -45.72
N PRO A 5 39.17 9.32 -45.41
CA PRO A 5 38.12 8.69 -46.22
C PRO A 5 36.77 8.60 -45.48
N THR A 6 35.67 8.58 -46.23
CA THR A 6 34.29 8.42 -45.71
C THR A 6 33.76 7.00 -45.89
N VAL A 7 33.09 6.47 -44.87
CA VAL A 7 32.37 5.18 -44.90
C VAL A 7 30.87 5.45 -45.09
N ALA A 8 30.28 4.89 -46.15
CA ALA A 8 28.84 4.92 -46.42
C ALA A 8 28.39 3.60 -47.10
N PRO A 9 27.12 3.18 -46.92
CA PRO A 9 26.75 1.77 -47.06
C PRO A 9 26.42 1.34 -48.50
N ARG A 10 26.67 0.07 -48.82
CA ARG A 10 26.22 -0.55 -50.08
C ARG A 10 24.80 -1.12 -49.96
N LYS A 11 23.92 -0.73 -50.89
CA LYS A 11 22.75 -1.54 -51.29
C LYS A 11 23.20 -2.51 -52.40
N GLY A 12 22.69 -3.74 -52.36
CA GLY A 12 22.75 -4.71 -53.45
C GLY A 12 21.38 -5.39 -53.56
N LEU A 13 20.85 -5.49 -54.78
CA LEU A 13 19.50 -5.98 -55.06
C LEU A 13 19.53 -7.46 -55.51
N TRP A 14 18.49 -8.20 -55.09
CA TRP A 14 17.92 -9.43 -55.67
C TRP A 14 18.80 -10.39 -56.49
N LEU A 15 18.83 -11.66 -56.06
CA LEU A 15 18.37 -12.77 -56.91
C LEU A 15 17.91 -13.97 -56.06
N TRP A 16 17.07 -14.79 -56.70
CA TRP A 16 16.20 -15.86 -56.23
C TRP A 16 16.89 -17.11 -55.63
N ARG A 17 16.22 -18.20 -55.19
CA ARG A 17 14.89 -18.50 -54.59
C ARG A 17 14.63 -20.01 -54.83
N ASP A 18 14.17 -20.75 -53.80
CA ASP A 18 13.65 -22.14 -53.86
C ASP A 18 14.66 -23.20 -54.43
N GLU A 19 14.65 -24.48 -54.05
CA GLU A 19 13.67 -25.49 -54.46
C GLU A 19 13.65 -26.74 -53.56
N LEU A 20 12.59 -27.52 -53.75
CA LEU A 20 12.25 -28.79 -53.13
C LEU A 20 12.18 -29.87 -54.23
N VAL A 21 12.00 -31.13 -53.83
CA VAL A 21 11.54 -32.29 -54.63
C VAL A 21 12.61 -33.28 -55.17
N GLU A 22 12.27 -34.54 -54.94
CA GLU A 22 12.69 -35.84 -55.51
C GLU A 22 13.50 -35.81 -56.83
N SER A 23 14.49 -36.68 -57.05
CA SER A 23 14.21 -38.10 -57.39
C SER A 23 15.48 -38.87 -57.83
N CYS A 24 15.35 -40.21 -57.83
CA CYS A 24 16.04 -41.24 -58.62
C CYS A 24 17.37 -41.03 -59.40
N LEU A 25 18.17 -42.11 -59.31
CA LEU A 25 18.96 -42.75 -60.38
C LEU A 25 20.39 -42.29 -60.75
N CYS A 26 21.30 -43.25 -60.52
CA CYS A 26 22.40 -43.72 -61.38
C CYS A 26 23.78 -43.03 -61.37
N GLN A 27 24.82 -43.88 -61.20
CA GLN A 27 26.22 -43.71 -61.65
C GLN A 27 27.00 -42.58 -60.95
N GLN A 28 28.33 -42.59 -60.75
CA GLN A 28 29.45 -43.53 -60.82
C GLN A 28 30.54 -42.96 -59.85
N THR A 29 31.55 -43.64 -59.31
CA THR A 29 32.12 -45.00 -59.48
C THR A 29 32.76 -45.43 -58.14
N ALA A 30 33.11 -46.72 -57.95
CA ALA A 30 33.99 -47.17 -56.86
C ALA A 30 35.31 -47.73 -57.43
N VAL A 31 36.45 -47.21 -56.98
CA VAL A 31 37.78 -47.62 -57.45
C VAL A 31 38.21 -48.92 -56.76
N TYR A 32 38.47 -49.94 -57.57
CA TYR A 32 39.02 -51.23 -57.13
C TYR A 32 40.52 -51.10 -56.80
N LEU A 33 40.96 -51.82 -55.78
CA LEU A 33 42.36 -52.23 -55.60
C LEU A 33 42.40 -53.76 -55.56
N TYR A 34 43.04 -54.35 -56.58
CA TYR A 34 43.16 -55.79 -56.78
C TYR A 34 44.23 -56.40 -55.86
N PRO A 35 43.99 -57.61 -55.32
CA PRO A 35 45.03 -58.62 -55.16
C PRO A 35 45.10 -59.47 -56.43
N ILE A 36 46.26 -59.48 -57.08
CA ILE A 36 46.55 -60.40 -58.20
C ILE A 36 46.77 -61.81 -57.61
N TRP A 37 46.11 -62.80 -58.21
CA TRP A 37 46.39 -64.22 -58.01
C TRP A 37 46.65 -64.82 -59.38
N ASP A 38 47.68 -65.65 -59.50
CA ASP A 38 48.12 -66.24 -60.76
C ASP A 38 47.13 -67.28 -61.31
N GLU A 39 47.18 -67.50 -62.63
CA GLU A 39 46.37 -68.44 -63.37
C GLU A 39 46.83 -69.90 -63.15
N GLU A 40 45.92 -70.79 -62.75
CA GLU A 40 46.01 -72.21 -63.09
C GLU A 40 44.64 -72.74 -63.53
N GLU A 41 44.67 -73.79 -64.34
CA GLU A 41 43.64 -74.11 -65.34
C GLU A 41 42.40 -74.84 -64.81
N GLY A 42 41.38 -74.97 -65.67
CA GLY A 42 40.05 -75.41 -65.28
C GLY A 42 39.91 -76.92 -64.99
N ALA A 43 39.02 -77.24 -64.05
CA ALA A 43 38.45 -78.57 -63.86
C ALA A 43 36.94 -78.48 -63.58
N GLU A 44 36.17 -79.40 -64.18
CA GLU A 44 34.70 -79.33 -64.19
C GLU A 44 34.05 -79.51 -62.81
N LYS A 45 32.96 -78.77 -62.55
CA LYS A 45 32.15 -78.90 -61.33
C LYS A 45 31.28 -80.17 -61.38
N VAL A 46 31.84 -81.30 -60.95
CA VAL A 46 31.04 -82.48 -60.60
C VAL A 46 30.22 -82.20 -59.34
N LYS A 47 28.90 -82.21 -59.44
CA LYS A 47 28.01 -82.18 -58.26
C LYS A 47 28.22 -83.47 -57.46
N LYS A 48 28.82 -83.36 -56.27
CA LYS A 48 28.77 -84.41 -55.25
C LYS A 48 27.62 -84.12 -54.29
N GLU A 49 26.69 -85.06 -54.22
CA GLU A 49 25.62 -85.04 -53.22
C GLU A 49 26.23 -85.17 -51.80
N PRO A 50 25.60 -84.58 -50.77
CA PRO A 50 26.13 -84.66 -49.42
C PRO A 50 26.06 -86.11 -48.90
N LEU A 51 27.21 -86.61 -48.42
CA LEU A 51 27.35 -87.93 -47.80
C LEU A 51 26.35 -88.11 -46.64
N SER A 52 25.89 -89.34 -46.46
CA SER A 52 24.90 -89.65 -45.44
C SER A 52 25.44 -89.44 -44.01
N LEU A 53 24.54 -89.21 -43.06
CA LEU A 53 24.92 -88.92 -41.66
C LEU A 53 25.71 -90.08 -41.02
N GLU A 54 25.43 -91.32 -41.45
CA GLU A 54 26.12 -92.53 -40.98
C GLU A 54 27.57 -92.60 -41.48
N GLU A 55 27.83 -92.20 -42.74
CA GLU A 55 29.19 -92.17 -43.31
C GLU A 55 30.04 -91.06 -42.68
N LEU A 56 29.45 -89.89 -42.37
CA LEU A 56 30.13 -88.82 -41.65
C LEU A 56 30.50 -89.22 -40.21
N MET A 57 29.59 -89.93 -39.53
CA MET A 57 29.86 -90.49 -38.20
C MET A 57 30.91 -91.60 -38.26
N ALA A 58 30.86 -92.49 -39.25
CA ALA A 58 31.89 -93.52 -39.46
C ALA A 58 33.27 -92.90 -39.75
N LYS A 59 33.33 -91.84 -40.56
CA LYS A 59 34.59 -91.15 -40.89
C LYS A 59 35.17 -90.38 -39.70
N LYS A 60 34.33 -89.69 -38.91
CA LYS A 60 34.75 -89.10 -37.62
C LYS A 60 35.24 -90.16 -36.64
N LYS A 61 34.53 -91.28 -36.53
CA LYS A 61 34.92 -92.38 -35.63
C LYS A 61 36.24 -93.02 -36.07
N ALA A 62 36.48 -93.17 -37.37
CA ALA A 62 37.77 -93.60 -37.91
C ALA A 62 38.90 -92.59 -37.67
N GLU A 63 38.63 -91.27 -37.73
CA GLU A 63 39.60 -90.23 -37.35
C GLU A 63 39.87 -90.20 -35.83
N GLU A 64 38.85 -90.41 -34.99
CA GLU A 64 39.01 -90.53 -33.53
C GLU A 64 39.75 -91.81 -33.15
N ASP A 65 39.44 -92.95 -33.77
CA ASP A 65 40.17 -94.21 -33.57
C ASP A 65 41.62 -94.09 -34.07
N ALA A 66 41.88 -93.36 -35.16
CA ALA A 66 43.24 -93.04 -35.62
C ALA A 66 43.99 -92.11 -34.67
N ARG A 67 43.32 -91.10 -34.09
CA ARG A 67 43.88 -90.21 -33.05
C ARG A 67 44.07 -90.89 -31.70
N SER A 68 43.30 -91.95 -31.41
CA SER A 68 43.39 -92.71 -30.16
C SER A 68 44.67 -93.58 -30.08
N LYS A 69 45.29 -93.89 -31.22
CA LYS A 69 46.57 -94.60 -31.28
C LYS A 69 47.73 -93.62 -31.01
N PRO A 70 48.47 -93.76 -29.90
CA PRO A 70 49.61 -92.88 -29.62
C PRO A 70 50.73 -93.12 -30.65
N VAL A 71 51.02 -92.11 -31.46
CA VAL A 71 52.14 -92.13 -32.41
C VAL A 71 53.46 -92.00 -31.64
N PHE A 72 54.40 -92.91 -31.87
CA PHE A 72 55.70 -92.89 -31.20
C PHE A 72 56.60 -91.81 -31.82
N LEU A 73 56.65 -90.64 -31.18
CA LEU A 73 57.59 -89.57 -31.50
C LEU A 73 58.96 -89.83 -30.85
N THR A 74 60.03 -89.67 -31.62
CA THR A 74 61.40 -89.83 -31.14
C THR A 74 61.73 -88.79 -30.07
N LYS A 75 62.86 -88.98 -29.35
CA LYS A 75 63.25 -88.10 -28.25
C LYS A 75 63.55 -86.67 -28.75
N GLU A 76 64.11 -86.54 -29.95
CA GLU A 76 64.45 -85.24 -30.55
C GLU A 76 63.19 -84.52 -31.07
N GLU A 77 62.27 -85.23 -31.74
CA GLU A 77 60.99 -84.66 -32.18
C GLU A 77 60.14 -84.18 -31.01
N ARG A 78 60.05 -84.95 -29.91
CA ARG A 78 59.40 -84.50 -28.68
C ARG A 78 60.05 -83.28 -28.05
N ALA A 79 61.38 -83.17 -28.13
CA ALA A 79 62.07 -81.98 -27.65
C ALA A 79 61.76 -80.76 -28.54
N ALA A 80 61.77 -80.92 -29.87
CA ALA A 80 61.46 -79.86 -30.83
C ALA A 80 60.00 -79.38 -30.72
N GLU A 81 59.04 -80.29 -30.56
CA GLU A 81 57.63 -79.94 -30.42
C GLU A 81 57.32 -79.29 -29.06
N ALA A 82 57.94 -79.77 -27.97
CA ALA A 82 57.88 -79.08 -26.69
C ALA A 82 58.47 -77.65 -26.77
N LEU A 83 59.52 -77.45 -27.56
CA LEU A 83 60.16 -76.13 -27.74
C LEU A 83 59.28 -75.19 -28.59
N ARG A 84 58.62 -75.69 -29.65
CA ARG A 84 57.60 -74.93 -30.39
C ARG A 84 56.42 -74.54 -29.52
N ARG A 85 55.89 -75.48 -28.71
CA ARG A 85 54.76 -75.23 -27.82
C ARG A 85 55.10 -74.16 -26.77
N ARG A 86 56.31 -74.22 -26.21
CA ARG A 86 56.83 -73.21 -25.27
C ARG A 86 57.07 -71.84 -25.94
N GLN A 87 57.45 -71.80 -27.21
CA GLN A 87 57.52 -70.54 -27.97
C GLN A 87 56.14 -69.94 -28.23
N GLN A 88 55.13 -70.76 -28.53
CA GLN A 88 53.74 -70.31 -28.68
C GLN A 88 53.18 -69.74 -27.38
N GLU A 89 53.34 -70.45 -26.25
CA GLU A 89 52.93 -69.96 -24.92
C GLU A 89 53.59 -68.62 -24.56
N VAL A 90 54.87 -68.43 -24.90
CA VAL A 90 55.58 -67.15 -24.70
C VAL A 90 55.08 -66.04 -25.64
N GLN A 91 54.66 -66.37 -26.87
CA GLN A 91 54.03 -65.41 -27.78
C GLN A 91 52.65 -64.97 -27.27
N GLU A 92 51.81 -65.91 -26.82
CA GLU A 92 50.48 -65.60 -26.26
C GLU A 92 50.59 -64.76 -24.98
N GLN A 93 51.55 -65.07 -24.09
CA GLN A 93 51.82 -64.25 -22.91
C GLN A 93 52.27 -62.82 -23.27
N ARG A 94 53.10 -62.67 -24.31
CA ARG A 94 53.51 -61.33 -24.80
C ARG A 94 52.33 -60.55 -25.38
N GLN A 95 51.46 -61.20 -26.15
CA GLN A 95 50.26 -60.57 -26.71
C GLN A 95 49.31 -60.10 -25.60
N ARG A 96 49.01 -60.95 -24.60
CA ARG A 96 48.20 -60.56 -23.43
C ARG A 96 48.78 -59.36 -22.67
N MET A 97 50.08 -59.37 -22.41
CA MET A 97 50.77 -58.26 -21.74
C MET A 97 50.69 -56.95 -22.55
N GLU A 98 50.69 -57.02 -23.89
CA GLU A 98 50.55 -55.86 -24.76
C GLU A 98 49.09 -55.34 -24.82
N GLU A 99 48.10 -56.23 -24.80
CA GLU A 99 46.67 -55.88 -24.70
C GLU A 99 46.34 -55.23 -23.35
N GLU A 100 46.80 -55.79 -22.23
CA GLU A 100 46.64 -55.18 -20.91
C GLU A 100 47.31 -53.80 -20.85
N ARG A 101 48.49 -53.65 -21.46
CA ARG A 101 49.18 -52.34 -21.56
C ARG A 101 48.34 -51.33 -22.37
N LYS A 102 47.72 -51.74 -23.48
CA LYS A 102 46.84 -50.87 -24.30
C LYS A 102 45.58 -50.46 -23.54
N GLN A 103 44.89 -51.40 -22.87
CA GLN A 103 43.73 -51.10 -22.03
C GLN A 103 44.09 -50.13 -20.89
N ARG A 104 45.23 -50.34 -20.23
CA ARG A 104 45.71 -49.46 -19.17
C ARG A 104 46.05 -48.05 -19.68
N GLN A 105 46.59 -47.93 -20.91
CA GLN A 105 46.79 -46.63 -21.56
C GLN A 105 45.48 -45.91 -21.85
N GLN A 106 44.47 -46.59 -22.40
CA GLN A 106 43.14 -46.01 -22.66
C GLN A 106 42.46 -45.54 -21.38
N PHE A 107 42.56 -46.31 -20.29
CA PHE A 107 42.05 -45.90 -18.97
C PHE A 107 42.74 -44.62 -18.45
N PHE A 108 44.06 -44.52 -18.59
CA PHE A 108 44.80 -43.30 -18.22
C PHE A 108 44.45 -42.09 -19.11
N GLU A 109 44.21 -42.27 -20.41
CA GLU A 109 43.76 -41.17 -21.28
C GLU A 109 42.35 -40.69 -20.95
N GLN A 110 41.41 -41.60 -20.66
CA GLN A 110 40.06 -41.24 -20.23
C GLN A 110 40.09 -40.49 -18.88
N ALA A 111 40.83 -40.98 -17.90
CA ALA A 111 41.01 -40.31 -16.62
C ALA A 111 41.66 -38.92 -16.76
N LYS A 112 42.64 -38.78 -17.67
CA LYS A 112 43.31 -37.51 -17.94
C LYS A 112 42.41 -36.52 -18.69
N ARG A 113 41.48 -36.99 -19.53
CA ARG A 113 40.42 -36.15 -20.13
C ARG A 113 39.48 -35.61 -19.06
N ALA A 114 38.91 -36.49 -18.22
CA ALA A 114 38.01 -36.09 -17.14
C ALA A 114 38.66 -35.10 -16.17
N ALA A 115 39.92 -35.31 -15.80
CA ALA A 115 40.67 -34.39 -14.93
C ALA A 115 40.95 -33.01 -15.59
N ASN A 116 41.08 -32.95 -16.92
CA ASN A 116 41.21 -31.69 -17.65
C ASN A 116 39.88 -30.93 -17.74
N GLU A 117 38.75 -31.64 -17.83
CA GLU A 117 37.40 -31.05 -17.81
C GLU A 117 37.09 -30.47 -16.42
N GLU A 118 37.34 -31.19 -15.33
CA GLU A 118 37.19 -30.65 -13.95
C GLU A 118 38.12 -29.45 -13.66
N MET A 119 39.28 -29.36 -14.31
CA MET A 119 40.22 -28.26 -14.08
C MET A 119 39.78 -26.94 -14.74
N MET A 120 38.93 -26.99 -15.78
CA MET A 120 38.35 -25.80 -16.42
C MET A 120 37.17 -25.21 -15.64
N GLU A 121 36.51 -25.97 -14.75
CA GLU A 121 35.31 -25.52 -14.00
C GLU A 121 35.61 -24.90 -12.62
N ARG A 122 36.82 -24.40 -12.37
CA ARG A 122 37.16 -23.68 -11.13
C ARG A 122 37.28 -22.16 -11.32
N PRO A 123 36.18 -21.39 -11.21
CA PRO A 123 36.28 -19.94 -11.07
C PRO A 123 36.87 -19.57 -9.70
N ASP A 124 37.86 -18.69 -9.71
CA ASP A 124 38.63 -18.26 -8.53
C ASP A 124 37.76 -17.47 -7.52
N ARG A 125 37.26 -18.18 -6.50
CA ARG A 125 36.30 -17.67 -5.50
C ARG A 125 36.90 -16.75 -4.42
N ARG A 126 38.09 -16.15 -4.61
CA ARG A 126 38.75 -15.35 -3.55
C ARG A 126 39.05 -13.88 -3.86
N ARG A 127 38.48 -13.27 -4.92
CA ARG A 127 38.75 -11.85 -5.24
C ARG A 127 37.57 -10.95 -5.65
N ARG A 128 36.32 -11.33 -5.36
CA ARG A 128 35.11 -10.50 -5.59
C ARG A 128 34.11 -10.57 -4.41
N GLU A 129 34.55 -10.11 -3.24
CA GLU A 129 33.70 -9.98 -2.03
C GLU A 129 33.61 -8.52 -1.55
N ARG A 130 33.75 -7.58 -2.48
CA ARG A 130 33.55 -6.14 -2.27
C ARG A 130 32.93 -5.59 -3.56
N TYR A 131 31.86 -4.80 -3.44
CA TYR A 131 30.88 -4.50 -4.49
C TYR A 131 29.96 -5.68 -4.85
N ARG A 132 29.00 -5.95 -3.96
CA ARG A 132 27.77 -6.68 -4.28
C ARG A 132 26.71 -5.66 -4.68
N GLU A 133 26.83 -5.13 -5.89
CA GLU A 133 25.67 -4.51 -6.56
C GLU A 133 24.70 -5.64 -6.97
N PRO A 134 23.38 -5.39 -7.00
CA PRO A 134 22.44 -6.36 -7.54
C PRO A 134 22.68 -6.46 -9.05
N VAL A 135 23.18 -7.59 -9.52
CA VAL A 135 23.15 -7.91 -10.94
C VAL A 135 21.69 -8.21 -11.28
N GLU A 136 21.09 -7.37 -12.12
CA GLU A 136 19.81 -7.71 -12.73
C GLU A 136 20.02 -8.93 -13.62
N GLU A 137 19.29 -10.02 -13.37
CA GLU A 137 19.35 -11.21 -14.23
C GLU A 137 18.78 -10.86 -15.61
N ASP A 138 19.64 -10.82 -16.64
CA ASP A 138 19.27 -10.53 -18.03
C ASP A 138 18.09 -11.41 -18.49
N GLU A 139 17.17 -10.84 -19.29
CA GLU A 139 15.95 -11.54 -19.73
C GLU A 139 16.27 -12.84 -20.49
N ASP A 140 17.34 -12.84 -21.30
CA ASP A 140 17.83 -13.98 -22.08
C ASP A 140 18.09 -15.24 -21.23
N ASP A 141 18.58 -15.09 -19.98
CA ASP A 141 18.85 -16.25 -19.12
C ASP A 141 17.58 -16.78 -18.44
N ARG A 142 16.59 -15.91 -18.18
CA ARG A 142 15.30 -16.35 -17.64
C ARG A 142 14.49 -17.15 -18.66
N ASP A 143 14.55 -16.77 -19.93
CA ASP A 143 13.82 -17.47 -20.99
C ASP A 143 14.49 -18.81 -21.36
N LYS A 144 15.82 -18.92 -21.33
CA LYS A 144 16.52 -20.23 -21.41
C LYS A 144 16.08 -21.18 -20.28
N ILE A 145 15.98 -20.67 -19.04
CA ILE A 145 15.52 -21.47 -17.88
C ILE A 145 14.05 -21.90 -18.05
N ARG A 146 13.19 -21.02 -18.57
CA ARG A 146 11.79 -21.36 -18.89
C ARG A 146 11.69 -22.44 -19.96
N GLU A 147 12.39 -22.28 -21.08
CA GLU A 147 12.42 -23.28 -22.15
C GLU A 147 12.86 -24.66 -21.64
N HIS A 148 13.89 -24.71 -20.79
CA HIS A 148 14.36 -25.96 -20.20
C HIS A 148 13.25 -26.63 -19.37
N LYS A 149 12.59 -25.86 -18.51
CA LYS A 149 11.51 -26.31 -17.64
C LYS A 149 10.25 -26.76 -18.40
N ASP A 150 9.99 -26.13 -19.54
CA ASP A 150 8.89 -26.52 -20.43
C ASP A 150 9.19 -27.82 -21.17
N LYS A 151 10.43 -27.98 -21.68
CA LYS A 151 10.90 -29.24 -22.29
C LYS A 151 10.87 -30.38 -21.28
N GLU A 152 11.29 -30.15 -20.03
CA GLU A 152 11.16 -31.12 -18.93
C GLU A 152 9.71 -31.55 -18.71
N LYS A 153 8.78 -30.59 -18.59
CA LYS A 153 7.34 -30.87 -18.44
C LYS A 153 6.75 -31.62 -19.63
N GLU A 154 7.18 -31.31 -20.85
CA GLU A 154 6.77 -32.04 -22.06
C GLU A 154 7.21 -33.50 -21.98
N PHE A 155 8.48 -33.75 -21.63
CA PHE A 155 8.99 -35.10 -21.41
C PHE A 155 8.28 -35.82 -20.24
N GLU A 156 7.93 -35.13 -19.15
CA GLU A 156 7.12 -35.69 -18.06
C GLU A 156 5.72 -36.08 -18.53
N ALA A 157 5.04 -35.20 -19.28
CA ALA A 157 3.69 -35.47 -19.82
C ALA A 157 3.69 -36.65 -20.80
N ILE A 158 4.73 -36.78 -21.64
CA ILE A 158 4.94 -37.95 -22.50
C ILE A 158 5.17 -39.22 -21.66
N LYS A 159 6.05 -39.17 -20.66
CA LYS A 159 6.33 -40.30 -19.75
C LYS A 159 5.07 -40.75 -19.02
N GLU A 160 4.30 -39.83 -18.42
CA GLU A 160 3.04 -40.18 -17.75
C GLU A 160 2.04 -40.85 -18.69
N ARG A 161 1.94 -40.38 -19.94
CA ARG A 161 0.98 -40.91 -20.93
C ARG A 161 1.28 -42.34 -21.37
N TYR A 162 2.56 -42.68 -21.55
CA TYR A 162 2.95 -43.98 -22.14
C TYR A 162 3.50 -45.01 -21.14
N LEU A 163 4.12 -44.57 -20.03
CA LEU A 163 4.70 -45.47 -19.03
C LEU A 163 3.74 -45.82 -17.88
N GLY A 164 2.50 -45.33 -17.92
CA GLY A 164 1.43 -45.75 -17.00
C GLY A 164 1.66 -45.39 -15.52
N LEU A 165 2.47 -44.36 -15.24
CA LEU A 165 2.69 -43.88 -13.88
C LEU A 165 1.36 -43.56 -13.20
N VAL A 166 1.18 -44.08 -11.98
CA VAL A 166 -0.08 -43.97 -11.23
C VAL A 166 -0.37 -42.50 -10.95
N LYS A 167 -1.31 -41.92 -11.70
CA LYS A 167 -1.84 -40.57 -11.41
C LYS A 167 -2.26 -40.51 -9.95
N LYS A 168 -1.58 -39.67 -9.16
CA LYS A 168 -2.06 -39.25 -7.84
C LYS A 168 -3.43 -38.61 -8.07
N LYS A 169 -4.51 -39.32 -7.73
CA LYS A 169 -5.88 -38.82 -7.90
C LYS A 169 -5.97 -37.45 -7.21
N ARG A 170 -6.26 -36.40 -8.00
CA ARG A 170 -6.51 -35.04 -7.48
C ARG A 170 -7.53 -35.20 -6.35
N ARG A 171 -7.17 -34.76 -5.15
CA ARG A 171 -7.96 -34.99 -3.94
C ARG A 171 -9.19 -34.09 -4.02
N VAL A 172 -10.28 -34.61 -4.59
CA VAL A 172 -11.56 -33.90 -4.67
C VAL A 172 -11.92 -33.44 -3.26
N ARG A 173 -11.89 -32.12 -3.02
CA ARG A 173 -12.28 -31.52 -1.74
C ARG A 173 -13.73 -31.94 -1.48
N ARG A 174 -13.94 -32.76 -0.45
CA ARG A 174 -15.29 -33.11 0.00
C ARG A 174 -15.84 -31.90 0.76
N LEU A 175 -17.14 -31.65 0.63
CA LEU A 175 -17.86 -30.52 1.25
C LEU A 175 -17.75 -30.46 2.80
N ASN A 176 -17.12 -31.46 3.43
CA ASN A 176 -16.89 -31.55 4.87
C ASN A 176 -15.60 -30.85 5.35
N ASP A 177 -14.83 -30.19 4.47
CA ASP A 177 -13.74 -29.31 4.92
C ASP A 177 -14.31 -28.12 5.69
N ARG A 178 -14.01 -28.05 7.01
CA ARG A 178 -14.55 -27.07 7.98
C ARG A 178 -14.15 -25.60 7.72
N LYS A 179 -13.48 -25.30 6.60
CA LYS A 179 -12.99 -23.97 6.24
C LYS A 179 -13.56 -23.59 4.88
N PHE A 180 -14.47 -22.63 4.84
CA PHE A 180 -14.85 -21.97 3.60
C PHE A 180 -13.65 -21.20 3.06
N VAL A 181 -13.15 -21.62 1.90
CA VAL A 181 -12.15 -20.89 1.12
C VAL A 181 -12.92 -20.24 -0.02
N PHE A 182 -12.94 -18.91 -0.06
CA PHE A 182 -13.70 -18.14 -1.04
C PHE A 182 -12.93 -17.95 -2.35
N ASP A 183 -11.60 -18.03 -2.29
CA ASP A 183 -10.71 -17.93 -3.45
C ASP A 183 -10.38 -19.31 -4.03
N TRP A 184 -10.18 -19.37 -5.34
CA TRP A 184 -9.63 -20.54 -6.01
C TRP A 184 -8.13 -20.67 -5.69
N ASP A 185 -7.69 -21.89 -5.41
CA ASP A 185 -6.30 -22.20 -5.16
C ASP A 185 -5.50 -22.10 -6.47
N ALA A 186 -4.31 -21.48 -6.47
CA ALA A 186 -3.49 -21.37 -7.69
C ALA A 186 -3.07 -22.75 -8.24
N SER A 187 -3.09 -23.81 -7.42
CA SER A 187 -2.90 -25.19 -7.86
C SER A 187 -4.11 -25.82 -8.58
N GLU A 188 -5.24 -25.10 -8.62
CA GLU A 188 -6.43 -25.46 -9.41
C GLU A 188 -6.38 -24.90 -10.85
N ASP A 189 -5.50 -23.92 -11.12
CA ASP A 189 -5.27 -23.37 -12.47
C ASP A 189 -4.87 -24.45 -13.49
N THR A 190 -5.41 -24.33 -14.70
CA THR A 190 -5.21 -25.24 -15.84
C THR A 190 -4.54 -24.57 -17.03
N ALA A 191 -4.29 -23.25 -16.99
CA ALA A 191 -3.67 -22.50 -18.06
C ALA A 191 -2.13 -22.66 -18.14
N VAL A 192 -1.51 -23.30 -17.15
CA VAL A 192 -0.06 -23.54 -17.08
C VAL A 192 0.36 -24.66 -18.04
N ASP A 193 0.39 -24.34 -19.32
CA ASP A 193 0.91 -25.22 -20.37
C ASP A 193 2.45 -25.27 -20.39
N TYR A 194 3.01 -26.19 -21.16
CA TYR A 194 4.44 -26.23 -21.54
C TYR A 194 4.65 -25.86 -23.01
N ASN A 195 3.67 -26.11 -23.88
CA ASN A 195 3.80 -25.87 -25.31
C ASN A 195 3.58 -24.38 -25.65
N PRO A 196 4.52 -23.70 -26.33
CA PRO A 196 4.39 -22.27 -26.70
C PRO A 196 3.09 -21.92 -27.43
N ILE A 197 2.58 -22.81 -28.31
CA ILE A 197 1.33 -22.60 -29.06
C ILE A 197 0.12 -22.44 -28.12
N TYR A 198 0.17 -23.09 -26.95
CA TYR A 198 -0.92 -23.07 -25.96
C TYR A 198 -0.71 -22.06 -24.83
N LYS A 199 0.52 -21.55 -24.66
CA LYS A 199 0.83 -20.37 -23.85
C LYS A 199 0.45 -19.09 -24.58
N GLU A 200 1.03 -18.88 -25.76
CA GLU A 200 0.82 -17.71 -26.62
C GLU A 200 -0.27 -17.98 -27.65
N LYS A 201 -1.46 -18.39 -27.15
CA LYS A 201 -2.62 -18.66 -28.01
C LYS A 201 -2.97 -17.42 -28.82
N HIS A 202 -2.93 -17.55 -30.15
CA HIS A 202 -3.30 -16.47 -31.06
C HIS A 202 -4.72 -15.97 -30.76
N THR A 203 -4.83 -14.77 -30.18
CA THR A 203 -6.09 -14.17 -29.80
C THR A 203 -6.94 -13.85 -31.03
N VAL A 204 -8.22 -14.25 -31.02
CA VAL A 204 -9.13 -14.08 -32.16
C VAL A 204 -9.26 -12.59 -32.51
N GLN A 205 -8.82 -12.21 -33.71
CA GLN A 205 -8.78 -10.81 -34.15
C GLN A 205 -10.10 -10.28 -34.73
N PHE A 206 -11.15 -11.11 -34.82
CA PHE A 206 -12.49 -10.76 -35.31
C PHE A 206 -12.52 -9.82 -36.55
N TYR A 207 -11.75 -10.15 -37.59
CA TYR A 207 -11.60 -9.37 -38.82
C TYR A 207 -11.18 -7.89 -38.62
N GLY A 208 -10.52 -7.57 -37.50
CA GLY A 208 -10.14 -6.20 -37.11
C GLY A 208 -11.34 -5.31 -36.74
N ARG A 209 -12.52 -5.88 -36.44
CA ARG A 209 -13.77 -5.14 -36.19
C ARG A 209 -14.51 -5.56 -34.93
N GLY A 210 -14.51 -6.86 -34.61
CA GLY A 210 -15.04 -7.36 -33.32
C GLY A 210 -14.05 -7.11 -32.18
N HIS A 211 -14.58 -7.05 -30.96
CA HIS A 211 -13.85 -6.79 -29.73
C HIS A 211 -14.32 -7.78 -28.66
N ILE A 212 -13.46 -8.13 -27.72
CA ILE A 212 -13.76 -8.99 -26.57
C ILE A 212 -14.67 -8.22 -25.60
N GLY A 213 -15.69 -8.89 -25.06
CA GLY A 213 -16.63 -8.29 -24.10
C GLY A 213 -15.96 -7.94 -22.77
N GLY A 214 -16.37 -6.81 -22.17
CA GLY A 214 -15.93 -6.38 -20.84
C GLY A 214 -14.59 -5.61 -20.78
N ILE A 215 -13.73 -5.71 -21.79
CA ILE A 215 -12.44 -5.00 -21.84
C ILE A 215 -12.62 -3.66 -22.58
N ASP A 216 -11.95 -2.58 -22.15
CA ASP A 216 -12.00 -1.27 -22.84
C ASP A 216 -11.60 -1.40 -24.32
N LEU A 217 -12.51 -0.98 -25.21
CA LEU A 217 -12.34 -0.96 -26.66
C LEU A 217 -11.09 -0.17 -27.08
N LYS A 218 -10.66 0.84 -26.32
CA LYS A 218 -9.47 1.64 -26.62
C LYS A 218 -8.17 0.93 -26.25
N ALA A 219 -8.13 0.24 -25.11
CA ALA A 219 -7.02 -0.65 -24.74
C ALA A 219 -6.88 -1.78 -25.78
N GLN A 220 -7.99 -2.47 -26.08
CA GLN A 220 -8.02 -3.52 -27.10
C GLN A 220 -7.48 -3.06 -28.46
N LYS A 221 -7.89 -1.88 -28.96
CA LYS A 221 -7.38 -1.34 -30.24
C LYS A 221 -5.90 -0.97 -30.23
N LYS A 222 -5.32 -0.70 -29.06
CA LYS A 222 -3.89 -0.41 -28.89
C LYS A 222 -3.05 -1.69 -28.86
N GLU A 223 -3.60 -2.75 -28.26
CA GLU A 223 -2.98 -4.08 -28.13
C GLU A 223 -3.23 -5.00 -29.35
N GLN A 224 -4.28 -4.72 -30.13
CA GLN A 224 -4.63 -5.49 -31.32
C GLN A 224 -3.51 -5.45 -32.37
N SER A 225 -3.18 -6.63 -32.90
CA SER A 225 -2.22 -6.78 -34.00
C SER A 225 -2.57 -5.89 -35.19
N LYS A 226 -1.57 -5.17 -35.71
CA LYS A 226 -1.72 -4.22 -36.83
C LYS A 226 -2.09 -4.87 -38.17
N PHE A 227 -2.05 -6.21 -38.25
CA PHE A 227 -2.29 -7.00 -39.45
C PHE A 227 -3.50 -6.55 -40.28
N TYR A 228 -4.68 -6.39 -39.65
CA TYR A 228 -5.88 -5.96 -40.38
C TYR A 228 -5.86 -4.47 -40.78
N GLY A 229 -5.10 -3.62 -40.07
CA GLY A 229 -4.88 -2.22 -40.46
C GLY A 229 -4.10 -2.15 -41.77
N GLU A 230 -2.92 -2.78 -41.80
CA GLU A 230 -2.06 -2.87 -42.99
C GLU A 230 -2.77 -3.55 -44.17
N LEU A 231 -3.55 -4.61 -43.90
CA LEU A 231 -4.32 -5.31 -44.92
C LEU A 231 -5.43 -4.43 -45.53
N LEU A 232 -6.12 -3.63 -44.72
CA LEU A 232 -7.14 -2.69 -45.19
C LEU A 232 -6.51 -1.51 -45.96
N GLU A 233 -5.36 -1.00 -45.52
CA GLU A 233 -4.62 0.03 -46.26
C GLU A 233 -4.12 -0.46 -47.62
N ARG A 234 -3.72 -1.73 -47.72
CA ARG A 234 -3.28 -2.33 -49.00
C ARG A 234 -4.44 -2.65 -49.95
N ARG A 235 -5.62 -3.02 -49.43
CA ARG A 235 -6.77 -3.49 -50.25
C ARG A 235 -7.79 -2.43 -50.63
N ARG A 236 -7.92 -1.34 -49.86
CA ARG A 236 -8.92 -0.29 -50.13
C ARG A 236 -8.57 0.57 -51.34
N THR A 237 -9.59 0.90 -52.12
CA THR A 237 -9.54 1.98 -53.12
C THR A 237 -9.35 3.34 -52.45
N GLN A 238 -8.92 4.35 -53.21
CA GLN A 238 -8.71 5.70 -52.65
C GLN A 238 -10.00 6.29 -52.04
N ALA A 239 -11.14 6.13 -52.72
CA ALA A 239 -12.43 6.60 -52.23
C ALA A 239 -12.84 5.94 -50.89
N GLU A 240 -12.58 4.65 -50.71
CA GLU A 240 -12.84 3.95 -49.44
C GLU A 240 -11.89 4.38 -48.32
N LYS A 241 -10.64 4.72 -48.64
CA LYS A 241 -9.70 5.31 -47.68
C LYS A 241 -10.20 6.67 -47.21
N ASP A 242 -10.63 7.52 -48.14
CA ASP A 242 -11.13 8.85 -47.82
C ASP A 242 -12.43 8.78 -46.99
N GLN A 243 -13.34 7.85 -47.30
CA GLN A 243 -14.53 7.58 -46.48
C GLN A 243 -14.19 7.09 -45.06
N GLU A 244 -13.22 6.17 -44.90
CA GLU A 244 -12.76 5.74 -43.58
C GLU A 244 -12.12 6.90 -42.80
N VAL A 245 -11.30 7.74 -43.43
CA VAL A 245 -10.70 8.92 -42.80
C VAL A 245 -11.79 9.88 -42.30
N VAL A 246 -12.87 10.09 -43.05
CA VAL A 246 -14.03 10.87 -42.61
C VAL A 246 -14.74 10.21 -41.42
N ARG A 247 -14.94 8.89 -41.45
CA ARG A 247 -15.54 8.12 -40.35
C ARG A 247 -14.70 8.21 -39.07
N LEU A 248 -13.38 8.02 -39.18
CA LEU A 248 -12.43 8.13 -38.07
C LEU A 248 -12.39 9.55 -37.52
N LYS A 249 -12.39 10.59 -38.35
CA LYS A 249 -12.52 12.00 -37.90
C LYS A 249 -13.82 12.22 -37.11
N LYS A 250 -14.96 11.65 -37.55
CA LYS A 250 -16.24 11.76 -36.83
C LYS A 250 -16.24 11.01 -35.50
N ILE A 251 -15.59 9.85 -35.41
CA ILE A 251 -15.40 9.11 -34.15
C ILE A 251 -14.47 9.88 -33.22
N LYS A 252 -13.29 10.31 -33.71
CA LYS A 252 -12.32 11.10 -32.94
C LYS A 252 -12.96 12.36 -32.36
N ARG A 253 -13.75 13.10 -33.14
CA ARG A 253 -14.50 14.28 -32.64
C ARG A 253 -15.52 13.92 -31.55
N LYS A 254 -16.16 12.75 -31.60
CA LYS A 254 -17.04 12.27 -30.52
C LYS A 254 -16.24 11.91 -29.27
N GLU A 255 -15.11 11.24 -29.43
CA GLU A 255 -14.22 10.87 -28.32
C GLU A 255 -13.58 12.10 -27.66
N GLU A 256 -13.18 13.09 -28.45
CA GLU A 256 -12.67 14.39 -27.99
C GLU A 256 -13.75 15.17 -27.24
N LYS A 257 -14.99 15.21 -27.75
CA LYS A 257 -16.12 15.81 -27.03
C LYS A 257 -16.38 15.08 -25.71
N GLN A 258 -16.50 13.75 -25.74
CA GLN A 258 -16.73 12.98 -24.51
C GLN A 258 -15.61 13.22 -23.49
N LYS A 259 -14.35 13.18 -23.93
CA LYS A 259 -13.19 13.47 -23.06
C LYS A 259 -13.20 14.91 -22.52
N TRP A 260 -13.78 15.87 -23.25
CA TRP A 260 -13.96 17.26 -22.82
C TRP A 260 -15.05 17.41 -21.77
N ASP A 261 -16.19 16.76 -21.96
CA ASP A 261 -17.33 16.80 -21.03
C ASP A 261 -17.01 16.03 -19.73
N ASP A 262 -16.37 14.86 -19.85
CA ASP A 262 -15.90 13.98 -18.75
C ASP A 262 -14.54 14.42 -18.13
N ARG A 263 -14.05 15.66 -18.39
CA ARG A 263 -12.82 16.17 -17.77
C ARG A 263 -12.93 16.16 -16.23
N HIS A 264 -11.84 15.77 -15.57
CA HIS A 264 -11.68 15.97 -14.13
C HIS A 264 -11.74 17.47 -13.79
N TRP A 265 -12.32 17.82 -12.63
CA TRP A 265 -12.60 19.21 -12.23
C TRP A 265 -11.35 20.10 -12.23
N SER A 266 -10.17 19.54 -11.95
CA SER A 266 -8.89 20.25 -11.98
C SER A 266 -8.58 20.93 -13.33
N HIS A 267 -9.17 20.43 -14.42
CA HIS A 267 -9.00 20.94 -15.78
C HIS A 267 -10.22 21.71 -16.33
N LYS A 268 -11.23 21.97 -15.48
CA LYS A 268 -12.44 22.76 -15.80
C LYS A 268 -12.33 24.15 -15.17
N SER A 269 -12.95 25.18 -15.76
CA SER A 269 -13.17 26.46 -15.06
C SER A 269 -14.25 26.31 -13.98
N LEU A 270 -14.48 27.34 -13.15
CA LEU A 270 -15.56 27.33 -12.16
C LEU A 270 -16.95 27.31 -12.83
N GLU A 271 -17.10 28.07 -13.93
CA GLU A 271 -18.33 28.19 -14.72
C GLU A 271 -18.70 26.89 -15.46
N GLU A 272 -17.71 26.06 -15.81
CA GLU A 272 -17.91 24.75 -16.44
C GLU A 272 -18.31 23.63 -15.45
N MET A 273 -18.34 23.89 -14.13
CA MET A 273 -18.60 22.87 -13.11
C MET A 273 -20.06 22.43 -13.05
N GLN A 274 -20.32 21.16 -13.36
CA GLN A 274 -21.64 20.54 -13.19
C GLN A 274 -21.80 19.91 -11.80
N GLU A 275 -23.04 19.59 -11.40
CA GLU A 275 -23.32 18.91 -10.13
C GLU A 275 -22.54 17.58 -9.97
N ARG A 276 -22.35 16.84 -11.07
CA ARG A 276 -21.48 15.65 -11.10
C ARG A 276 -20.03 15.99 -10.74
N ASP A 277 -19.49 17.09 -11.28
CA ASP A 277 -18.12 17.51 -11.00
C ASP A 277 -17.98 17.93 -9.53
N TRP A 278 -19.00 18.60 -8.98
CA TRP A 278 -19.07 18.92 -7.55
C TRP A 278 -19.24 17.70 -6.65
N ARG A 279 -19.80 16.60 -7.15
CA ARG A 279 -19.83 15.32 -6.43
C ARG A 279 -18.45 14.65 -6.45
N ILE A 280 -17.81 14.56 -7.62
CA ILE A 280 -16.44 14.03 -7.76
C ILE A 280 -15.46 14.83 -6.89
N PHE A 281 -15.54 16.17 -6.93
CA PHE A 281 -14.74 17.05 -6.07
C PHE A 281 -14.89 16.73 -4.57
N ARG A 282 -16.12 16.45 -4.12
CA ARG A 282 -16.38 16.06 -2.72
C ARG A 282 -15.87 14.65 -2.43
N GLU A 283 -16.00 13.71 -3.38
CA GLU A 283 -15.43 12.36 -3.27
C GLU A 283 -13.89 12.40 -3.15
N ASP A 284 -13.19 13.16 -4.01
CA ASP A 284 -11.73 13.31 -4.03
C ASP A 284 -11.14 13.91 -2.74
N PHE A 285 -11.86 14.86 -2.13
CA PHE A 285 -11.48 15.48 -0.85
C PHE A 285 -12.11 14.79 0.37
N ASN A 286 -12.76 13.63 0.19
CA ASN A 286 -13.46 12.86 1.22
C ASN A 286 -14.46 13.69 2.05
N ILE A 287 -15.19 14.61 1.41
CA ILE A 287 -16.18 15.50 2.02
C ILE A 287 -17.57 14.86 1.91
N THR A 288 -18.21 14.54 3.05
CA THR A 288 -19.63 14.15 3.10
C THR A 288 -20.45 15.24 3.78
N ILE A 289 -21.62 15.57 3.23
CA ILE A 289 -22.48 16.65 3.71
C ILE A 289 -23.86 16.15 4.13
N LYS A 290 -24.49 16.80 5.13
CA LYS A 290 -25.90 16.62 5.51
C LYS A 290 -26.56 17.98 5.77
N GLY A 291 -27.82 18.13 5.36
CA GLY A 291 -28.58 19.40 5.38
C GLY A 291 -29.03 19.80 3.97
N GLY A 292 -30.18 20.47 3.84
CA GLY A 292 -30.67 20.92 2.53
C GLY A 292 -29.84 22.09 1.99
N ARG A 293 -29.87 22.34 0.67
CA ARG A 293 -29.32 23.57 0.04
C ARG A 293 -27.91 23.97 0.52
N ILE A 294 -26.93 23.09 0.40
CA ILE A 294 -25.54 23.37 0.83
C ILE A 294 -24.74 23.97 -0.34
N PRO A 295 -24.04 25.11 -0.16
CA PRO A 295 -23.28 25.75 -1.22
C PRO A 295 -22.12 24.89 -1.75
N ASN A 296 -21.69 25.22 -2.97
CA ASN A 296 -20.57 24.54 -3.60
C ASN A 296 -19.25 24.85 -2.87
N PRO A 297 -18.36 23.86 -2.71
CA PRO A 297 -17.10 24.06 -2.00
C PRO A 297 -16.09 24.90 -2.78
N VAL A 298 -15.20 25.60 -2.08
CA VAL A 298 -14.13 26.41 -2.69
C VAL A 298 -13.11 25.52 -3.41
N ARG A 299 -12.88 25.79 -4.69
CA ARG A 299 -11.92 25.07 -5.53
C ARG A 299 -10.48 25.57 -5.38
N LYS A 300 -10.28 26.89 -5.30
CA LYS A 300 -9.01 27.57 -5.00
C LYS A 300 -9.32 28.89 -4.31
N TRP A 301 -8.38 29.46 -3.57
CA TRP A 301 -8.57 30.80 -2.99
C TRP A 301 -8.86 31.87 -4.05
N SER A 302 -8.18 31.83 -5.20
CA SER A 302 -8.42 32.75 -6.33
C SER A 302 -9.79 32.60 -7.00
N GLU A 303 -10.48 31.48 -6.79
CA GLU A 303 -11.82 31.17 -7.35
C GLU A 303 -12.93 31.37 -6.30
N SER A 304 -12.60 31.98 -5.15
CA SER A 304 -13.53 32.19 -4.04
C SER A 304 -14.13 33.60 -4.04
N THR A 305 -15.24 33.77 -3.32
CA THR A 305 -15.93 35.07 -3.14
C THR A 305 -15.28 35.97 -2.07
N LEU A 306 -14.02 35.71 -1.69
CA LEU A 306 -13.31 36.44 -0.65
C LEU A 306 -12.81 37.80 -1.17
N PRO A 307 -12.84 38.87 -0.35
CA PRO A 307 -12.27 40.16 -0.72
C PRO A 307 -10.76 40.09 -1.01
N PRO A 308 -10.20 40.89 -1.95
CA PRO A 308 -8.77 40.87 -2.28
C PRO A 308 -7.84 41.02 -1.07
N ALA A 309 -8.15 41.93 -0.14
CA ALA A 309 -7.36 42.14 1.08
C ALA A 309 -7.26 40.86 1.94
N ILE A 310 -8.32 40.04 2.00
CA ILE A 310 -8.31 38.76 2.72
C ILE A 310 -7.49 37.71 1.95
N LEU A 311 -7.56 37.69 0.62
CA LEU A 311 -6.78 36.80 -0.23
C LEU A 311 -5.27 37.09 -0.14
N ASP A 312 -4.89 38.37 -0.09
CA ASP A 312 -3.50 38.78 0.09
C ASP A 312 -2.96 38.36 1.47
N ILE A 313 -3.75 38.51 2.54
CA ILE A 313 -3.41 38.01 3.89
C ILE A 313 -3.25 36.48 3.90
N ILE A 314 -4.16 35.72 3.30
CA ILE A 314 -4.08 34.26 3.18
C ILE A 314 -2.77 33.84 2.46
N LYS A 315 -2.40 34.59 1.42
CA LYS A 315 -1.19 34.36 0.62
C LYS A 315 0.09 34.71 1.39
N GLU A 316 0.12 35.84 2.10
CA GLU A 316 1.25 36.27 2.94
C GLU A 316 1.50 35.29 4.10
N LEU A 317 0.43 34.83 4.75
CA LEU A 317 0.50 33.81 5.81
C LEU A 317 0.80 32.39 5.29
N GLY A 318 0.91 32.20 3.97
CA GLY A 318 1.40 30.97 3.34
C GLY A 318 0.37 29.86 3.14
N TYR A 319 -0.92 30.12 3.31
CA TYR A 319 -2.00 29.13 3.12
C TYR A 319 -2.27 28.90 1.62
N LYS A 320 -1.42 28.11 0.95
CA LYS A 320 -1.44 27.94 -0.53
C LYS A 320 -2.77 27.46 -1.12
N GLU A 321 -3.44 26.53 -0.46
CA GLU A 321 -4.68 25.88 -0.91
C GLU A 321 -5.61 25.66 0.30
N PRO A 322 -6.94 25.77 0.14
CA PRO A 322 -7.86 25.46 1.24
C PRO A 322 -7.87 23.97 1.57
N THR A 323 -7.96 23.63 2.85
CA THR A 323 -8.10 22.24 3.33
C THR A 323 -9.54 21.73 3.10
N PRO A 324 -9.79 20.40 3.09
CA PRO A 324 -11.14 19.87 2.84
C PRO A 324 -12.26 20.47 3.70
N ILE A 325 -12.00 20.70 5.01
CA ILE A 325 -12.99 21.34 5.88
C ILE A 325 -13.21 22.81 5.51
N GLN A 326 -12.15 23.56 5.21
CA GLN A 326 -12.23 24.96 4.78
C GLN A 326 -13.03 25.10 3.49
N ARG A 327 -12.77 24.22 2.51
CA ARG A 327 -13.44 24.23 1.20
C ARG A 327 -14.97 24.22 1.33
N GLN A 328 -15.52 23.38 2.20
CA GLN A 328 -16.97 23.24 2.33
C GLN A 328 -17.59 24.08 3.46
N ALA A 329 -16.89 24.29 4.58
CA ALA A 329 -17.42 25.03 5.72
C ALA A 329 -17.38 26.56 5.53
N ILE A 330 -16.39 27.11 4.82
CA ILE A 330 -16.32 28.58 4.60
C ILE A 330 -17.55 29.09 3.82
N PRO A 331 -17.97 28.50 2.67
CA PRO A 331 -19.17 28.94 1.96
C PRO A 331 -20.44 28.89 2.81
N ILE A 332 -20.62 27.82 3.60
CA ILE A 332 -21.76 27.71 4.55
C ILE A 332 -21.68 28.80 5.62
N GLY A 333 -20.47 29.09 6.09
CA GLY A 333 -20.18 30.14 7.06
C GLY A 333 -20.61 31.51 6.57
N LEU A 334 -20.33 31.82 5.31
CA LEU A 334 -20.69 33.10 4.66
C LEU A 334 -22.21 33.27 4.47
N GLN A 335 -22.99 32.20 4.49
CA GLN A 335 -24.46 32.24 4.46
C GLN A 335 -25.10 32.45 5.84
N ASN A 336 -24.33 32.75 6.90
CA ASN A 336 -24.79 32.75 8.30
C ASN A 336 -25.35 31.41 8.80
N ARG A 337 -25.19 30.29 8.07
CA ARG A 337 -25.79 29.04 8.49
C ARG A 337 -24.98 28.38 9.61
N ASP A 338 -25.66 27.70 10.52
CA ASP A 338 -25.00 26.95 11.60
C ASP A 338 -24.29 25.70 11.04
N ILE A 339 -23.19 25.28 11.66
CA ILE A 339 -22.31 24.24 11.12
C ILE A 339 -21.95 23.21 12.19
N ILE A 340 -22.01 21.91 11.85
CA ILE A 340 -21.31 20.86 12.59
C ILE A 340 -20.20 20.31 11.69
N GLY A 341 -18.94 20.64 12.00
CA GLY A 341 -17.76 20.13 11.31
C GLY A 341 -17.20 18.90 12.01
N VAL A 342 -17.35 17.73 11.40
CA VAL A 342 -16.77 16.47 11.89
C VAL A 342 -15.42 16.27 11.21
N ALA A 343 -14.35 16.70 11.89
CA ALA A 343 -12.98 16.67 11.38
C ALA A 343 -11.93 16.66 12.51
N GLU A 344 -10.83 15.96 12.29
CA GLU A 344 -9.73 15.84 13.25
C GLU A 344 -8.94 17.15 13.46
N THR A 345 -8.20 17.22 14.57
CA THR A 345 -7.19 18.25 14.85
C THR A 345 -6.17 18.36 13.72
N GLY A 346 -5.80 19.58 13.32
CA GLY A 346 -4.83 19.79 12.24
C GLY A 346 -5.41 19.73 10.82
N SER A 347 -6.71 19.44 10.65
CA SER A 347 -7.41 19.52 9.36
C SER A 347 -7.65 20.96 8.86
N GLY A 348 -7.21 21.98 9.60
CA GLY A 348 -7.40 23.40 9.25
C GLY A 348 -8.73 24.02 9.74
N LYS A 349 -9.35 23.42 10.77
CA LYS A 349 -10.62 23.88 11.37
C LYS A 349 -10.61 25.36 11.76
N THR A 350 -9.53 25.86 12.37
CA THR A 350 -9.41 27.24 12.86
C THR A 350 -9.77 28.26 11.78
N LEU A 351 -9.09 28.21 10.63
CA LEU A 351 -9.34 29.12 9.52
C LEU A 351 -10.74 28.93 8.93
N ALA A 352 -11.33 27.73 9.02
CA ALA A 352 -12.66 27.46 8.48
C ALA A 352 -13.77 28.21 9.24
N PHE A 353 -13.62 28.47 10.54
CA PHE A 353 -14.54 29.32 11.31
C PHE A 353 -14.07 30.78 11.44
N LEU A 354 -12.75 31.03 11.47
CA LEU A 354 -12.24 32.40 11.54
C LEU A 354 -12.57 33.19 10.26
N LEU A 355 -12.46 32.59 9.07
CA LEU A 355 -12.59 33.37 7.84
C LEU A 355 -13.98 34.01 7.64
N PRO A 356 -15.11 33.28 7.84
CA PRO A 356 -16.44 33.88 7.79
C PRO A 356 -16.68 34.94 8.88
N LEU A 357 -16.09 34.75 10.07
CA LEU A 357 -16.15 35.71 11.16
C LEU A 357 -15.40 37.01 10.82
N LEU A 358 -14.16 36.91 10.35
CA LEU A 358 -13.32 38.04 10.00
C LEU A 358 -13.92 38.83 8.82
N MET A 359 -14.46 38.14 7.81
CA MET A 359 -15.23 38.78 6.75
C MET A 359 -16.45 39.54 7.26
N TRP A 360 -17.20 38.95 8.20
CA TRP A 360 -18.34 39.64 8.79
C TRP A 360 -17.91 40.90 9.55
N ILE A 361 -16.92 40.80 10.46
CA ILE A 361 -16.41 41.96 11.24
C ILE A 361 -15.91 43.08 10.32
N THR A 362 -15.13 42.75 9.28
CA THR A 362 -14.58 43.72 8.34
C THR A 362 -15.61 44.31 7.37
N SER A 363 -16.74 43.62 7.15
CA SER A 363 -17.86 44.12 6.33
C SER A 363 -18.76 45.11 7.04
N LEU A 364 -18.71 45.18 8.39
CA LEU A 364 -19.48 46.15 9.14
C LEU A 364 -19.01 47.57 8.77
N PRO A 365 -19.93 48.53 8.53
CA PRO A 365 -19.55 49.91 8.27
C PRO A 365 -18.63 50.44 9.39
N LYS A 366 -17.55 51.13 9.01
CA LYS A 366 -16.69 51.88 9.94
C LYS A 366 -17.45 53.08 10.50
N ILE A 367 -18.42 52.82 11.37
CA ILE A 367 -19.05 53.83 12.20
C ILE A 367 -17.96 54.39 13.11
N GLU A 368 -17.71 55.69 12.97
CA GLU A 368 -16.84 56.48 13.86
C GLU A 368 -17.29 56.23 15.30
N ARG A 369 -16.48 55.50 16.09
CA ARG A 369 -16.88 54.90 17.37
C ARG A 369 -17.53 55.93 18.32
N PRO A 370 -18.80 55.71 18.75
CA PRO A 370 -19.37 56.34 19.93
C PRO A 370 -20.09 55.26 20.76
N GLU A 371 -19.45 54.09 20.93
CA GLU A 371 -19.84 53.13 21.95
C GLU A 371 -19.09 53.53 23.23
N ASP A 372 -19.63 54.53 23.95
CA ASP A 372 -19.09 55.04 25.24
C ASP A 372 -19.04 53.97 26.36
N ALA A 373 -19.53 52.76 26.09
CA ALA A 373 -19.46 51.59 26.95
C ALA A 373 -19.10 50.34 26.14
N ASP A 374 -18.09 49.58 26.59
CA ASP A 374 -17.69 48.31 25.99
C ASP A 374 -18.81 47.25 26.11
N GLN A 375 -19.32 46.78 24.98
CA GLN A 375 -20.44 45.82 24.90
C GLN A 375 -19.99 44.35 24.85
N GLY A 376 -18.70 44.07 25.07
CA GLY A 376 -18.11 42.73 24.98
C GLY A 376 -17.71 42.31 23.55
N PRO A 377 -17.46 41.01 23.31
CA PRO A 377 -16.98 40.53 22.02
C PRO A 377 -18.13 40.29 21.02
N TYR A 378 -17.77 40.31 19.74
CA TYR A 378 -18.62 39.80 18.67
C TYR A 378 -18.60 38.27 18.60
N ALA A 379 -17.46 37.66 18.95
CA ALA A 379 -17.28 36.22 18.87
C ALA A 379 -16.68 35.61 20.13
N ILE A 380 -17.16 34.41 20.48
CA ILE A 380 -16.55 33.53 21.48
C ILE A 380 -16.12 32.25 20.80
N ILE A 381 -14.86 31.86 21.00
CA ILE A 381 -14.33 30.56 20.59
C ILE A 381 -13.97 29.78 21.84
N MET A 382 -14.76 28.75 22.14
CA MET A 382 -14.53 27.86 23.26
C MET A 382 -13.69 26.65 22.82
N ALA A 383 -12.69 26.32 23.62
CA ALA A 383 -11.86 25.13 23.46
C ALA A 383 -11.73 24.37 24.81
N PRO A 384 -11.74 23.03 24.84
CA PRO A 384 -11.66 22.24 26.08
C PRO A 384 -10.36 22.41 26.85
N THR A 385 -9.26 22.82 26.20
CA THR A 385 -7.94 22.91 26.84
C THR A 385 -7.24 24.22 26.54
N ARG A 386 -6.37 24.62 27.47
CA ARG A 386 -5.59 25.86 27.39
C ARG A 386 -4.64 25.82 26.21
N GLU A 387 -4.02 24.65 25.99
CA GLU A 387 -3.08 24.39 24.91
C GLU A 387 -3.74 24.51 23.52
N LEU A 388 -5.00 24.09 23.37
CA LEU A 388 -5.76 24.29 22.14
C LEU A 388 -6.22 25.74 22.00
N ALA A 389 -6.70 26.36 23.08
CA ALA A 389 -7.07 27.78 23.08
C ALA A 389 -5.88 28.69 22.70
N GLN A 390 -4.66 28.38 23.16
CA GLN A 390 -3.43 29.07 22.76
C GLN A 390 -3.13 28.89 21.27
N GLN A 391 -3.26 27.67 20.72
CA GLN A 391 -3.09 27.43 19.27
C GLN A 391 -4.07 28.25 18.43
N ILE A 392 -5.34 28.33 18.88
CA ILE A 392 -6.37 29.14 18.25
C ILE A 392 -6.03 30.64 18.38
N ASP A 393 -5.53 31.11 19.53
CA ASP A 393 -5.14 32.51 19.75
C ASP A 393 -3.92 32.92 18.92
N GLU A 394 -2.90 32.06 18.81
CA GLU A 394 -1.74 32.26 17.93
C GLU A 394 -2.15 32.33 16.45
N GLU A 395 -3.08 31.49 16.00
CA GLU A 395 -3.58 31.51 14.63
C GLU A 395 -4.51 32.71 14.38
N THR A 396 -5.40 33.03 15.31
CA THR A 396 -6.29 34.21 15.26
C THR A 396 -5.48 35.50 15.23
N THR A 397 -4.46 35.63 16.08
CA THR A 397 -3.61 36.83 16.20
C THR A 397 -2.91 37.18 14.89
N LYS A 398 -2.56 36.20 14.04
CA LYS A 398 -1.93 36.45 12.73
C LYS A 398 -2.86 37.25 11.82
N PHE A 399 -4.11 36.81 11.69
CA PHE A 399 -5.13 37.52 10.90
C PHE A 399 -5.59 38.81 11.58
N ALA A 400 -5.80 38.76 12.90
CA ALA A 400 -6.35 39.87 13.67
C ALA A 400 -5.44 41.11 13.64
N LYS A 401 -4.12 40.93 13.71
CA LYS A 401 -3.14 42.02 13.56
C LYS A 401 -3.20 42.72 12.20
N MET A 402 -3.38 41.97 11.11
CA MET A 402 -3.45 42.52 9.75
C MET A 402 -4.79 43.21 9.45
N LEU A 403 -5.84 42.88 10.23
CA LEU A 403 -7.20 43.41 10.06
C LEU A 403 -7.62 44.43 11.14
N GLU A 404 -6.70 44.85 12.00
CA GLU A 404 -6.95 45.78 13.13
C GLU A 404 -8.01 45.28 14.15
N ILE A 405 -8.14 43.96 14.29
CA ILE A 405 -9.10 43.29 15.19
C ILE A 405 -8.39 42.89 16.49
N ARG A 406 -9.04 43.06 17.65
CA ARG A 406 -8.49 42.67 18.96
C ARG A 406 -9.03 41.31 19.40
N SER A 407 -8.11 40.37 19.65
CA SER A 407 -8.39 39.07 20.26
C SER A 407 -7.86 39.02 21.70
N VAL A 408 -8.57 38.34 22.60
CA VAL A 408 -8.17 38.14 24.01
C VAL A 408 -8.38 36.68 24.44
N ALA A 409 -7.30 36.04 24.87
CA ALA A 409 -7.34 34.70 25.47
C ALA A 409 -7.77 34.73 26.96
N VAL A 410 -8.96 34.19 27.24
CA VAL A 410 -9.55 34.03 28.58
C VAL A 410 -9.33 32.58 29.03
N ILE A 411 -8.08 32.28 29.37
CA ILE A 411 -7.62 30.94 29.76
C ILE A 411 -6.98 30.95 31.15
N GLY A 412 -7.09 29.85 31.88
CA GLY A 412 -6.40 29.74 33.17
C GLY A 412 -4.88 29.65 33.00
N GLY A 413 -4.12 30.02 34.03
CA GLY A 413 -2.65 29.92 34.04
C GLY A 413 -1.92 31.20 33.60
N LEU A 414 -2.58 32.09 32.88
CA LEU A 414 -2.15 33.49 32.74
C LEU A 414 -2.59 34.31 33.96
N SER A 415 -1.94 35.45 34.22
CA SER A 415 -2.31 36.34 35.32
C SER A 415 -3.76 36.82 35.19
N ARG A 416 -4.49 36.83 36.32
CA ARG A 416 -5.87 37.36 36.37
C ARG A 416 -5.89 38.88 36.13
N GLU A 417 -4.87 39.58 36.58
CA GLU A 417 -4.72 41.03 36.41
C GLU A 417 -4.48 41.39 34.94
N GLU A 418 -3.60 40.65 34.27
CA GLU A 418 -3.32 40.84 32.84
C GLU A 418 -4.55 40.54 31.98
N GLN A 419 -5.25 39.42 32.24
CA GLN A 419 -6.52 39.11 31.57
C GLN A 419 -7.56 40.21 31.80
N GLY A 420 -7.73 40.66 33.05
CA GLY A 420 -8.67 41.70 33.42
C GLY A 420 -8.34 43.05 32.76
N PHE A 421 -7.06 43.40 32.65
CA PHE A 421 -6.60 44.58 31.93
C PHE A 421 -6.89 44.48 30.43
N ARG A 422 -6.55 43.35 29.77
CA ARG A 422 -6.84 43.14 28.35
C ARG A 422 -8.34 43.18 28.03
N LEU A 423 -9.20 42.64 28.91
CA LEU A 423 -10.66 42.72 28.74
C LEU A 423 -11.19 44.16 28.88
N ARG A 424 -10.61 44.98 29.77
CA ARG A 424 -10.95 46.41 29.93
C ARG A 424 -10.52 47.31 28.77
N LEU A 425 -9.67 46.83 27.87
CA LEU A 425 -9.31 47.56 26.65
C LEU A 425 -10.33 47.36 25.52
N GLY A 426 -11.36 46.53 25.73
CA GLY A 426 -12.32 46.13 24.71
C GLY A 426 -11.74 45.11 23.72
N CYS A 427 -12.56 44.15 23.30
CA CYS A 427 -12.16 43.11 22.36
C CYS A 427 -13.29 42.75 21.39
N GLU A 428 -12.92 42.30 20.19
CA GLU A 428 -13.85 41.80 19.18
C GLU A 428 -14.01 40.28 19.25
N ILE A 429 -12.93 39.55 19.62
CA ILE A 429 -12.90 38.09 19.70
C ILE A 429 -12.38 37.65 21.07
N VAL A 430 -13.09 36.75 21.74
CA VAL A 430 -12.63 36.07 22.97
C VAL A 430 -12.41 34.59 22.70
N ILE A 431 -11.25 34.07 23.10
CA ILE A 431 -10.89 32.66 22.98
C ILE A 431 -10.72 32.10 24.39
N ALA A 432 -11.48 31.07 24.78
CA ALA A 432 -11.60 30.71 26.19
C ALA A 432 -11.74 29.20 26.46
N THR A 433 -11.41 28.80 27.68
CA THR A 433 -11.76 27.48 28.23
C THR A 433 -13.04 27.60 29.08
N PRO A 434 -14.02 26.68 28.99
CA PRO A 434 -15.35 26.80 29.61
C PRO A 434 -15.36 27.36 31.05
N GLY A 435 -14.77 26.66 32.02
CA GLY A 435 -14.79 27.11 33.42
C GLY A 435 -14.16 28.49 33.65
N ARG A 436 -13.10 28.85 32.90
CA ARG A 436 -12.52 30.20 33.00
C ARG A 436 -13.42 31.28 32.38
N LEU A 437 -14.19 30.94 31.35
CA LEU A 437 -15.17 31.86 30.77
C LEU A 437 -16.33 32.10 31.75
N ILE A 438 -16.82 31.05 32.42
CA ILE A 438 -17.88 31.16 33.45
C ILE A 438 -17.44 32.05 34.59
N ASP A 439 -16.24 31.85 35.16
CA ASP A 439 -15.67 32.73 36.18
C ASP A 439 -15.75 34.22 35.77
N VAL A 440 -15.50 34.52 34.49
CA VAL A 440 -15.45 35.88 33.96
C VAL A 440 -16.85 36.46 33.70
N LEU A 441 -17.82 35.61 33.31
CA LEU A 441 -19.22 35.99 33.10
C LEU A 441 -19.97 36.16 34.43
N GLU A 442 -19.86 35.21 35.37
CA GLU A 442 -20.51 35.27 36.68
C GLU A 442 -20.07 36.50 37.49
N ASN A 443 -18.76 36.84 37.44
CA ASN A 443 -18.21 38.05 38.07
C ASN A 443 -18.37 39.33 37.24
N ARG A 444 -19.06 39.27 36.08
CA ARG A 444 -19.30 40.41 35.17
C ARG A 444 -18.03 41.15 34.70
N TYR A 445 -16.89 40.46 34.62
CA TYR A 445 -15.68 40.97 33.98
C TYR A 445 -15.82 41.02 32.44
N LEU A 446 -16.77 40.27 31.89
CA LEU A 446 -17.19 40.29 30.49
C LEU A 446 -18.71 40.19 30.40
N VAL A 447 -19.29 40.77 29.36
CA VAL A 447 -20.70 40.61 28.97
C VAL A 447 -20.78 40.18 27.52
N LEU A 448 -21.85 39.51 27.11
CA LEU A 448 -22.00 38.93 25.77
C LEU A 448 -23.06 39.65 24.91
N SER A 449 -23.32 40.92 25.23
CA SER A 449 -24.44 41.72 24.71
C SER A 449 -24.49 41.79 23.18
N ARG A 450 -23.33 41.86 22.50
CA ARG A 450 -23.21 41.89 21.04
C ARG A 450 -22.63 40.61 20.42
N CYS A 451 -22.61 39.49 21.15
CA CYS A 451 -22.03 38.25 20.65
C CYS A 451 -22.95 37.59 19.60
N THR A 452 -22.48 37.55 18.35
CA THR A 452 -23.18 37.01 17.17
C THR A 452 -22.50 35.78 16.58
N TYR A 453 -21.37 35.33 17.14
CA TYR A 453 -20.64 34.15 16.65
C TYR A 453 -20.15 33.28 17.81
N ILE A 454 -20.55 32.00 17.80
CA ILE A 454 -20.15 31.02 18.83
C ILE A 454 -19.43 29.87 18.15
N VAL A 455 -18.24 29.52 18.64
CA VAL A 455 -17.51 28.31 18.24
C VAL A 455 -17.32 27.38 19.43
N LEU A 456 -17.63 26.10 19.23
CA LEU A 456 -17.31 24.99 20.14
C LEU A 456 -16.32 24.07 19.42
N ASP A 457 -15.01 24.22 19.65
CA ASP A 457 -14.00 23.33 19.03
C ASP A 457 -13.60 22.18 19.96
N GLU A 458 -13.45 20.97 19.41
CA GLU A 458 -13.34 19.71 20.16
C GLU A 458 -14.48 19.53 21.19
N ALA A 459 -15.73 19.66 20.72
CA ALA A 459 -16.94 19.57 21.55
C ALA A 459 -17.10 18.20 22.23
N ASP A 460 -16.72 17.10 21.57
CA ASP A 460 -16.61 15.77 22.19
C ASP A 460 -15.68 15.76 23.39
N ARG A 461 -14.49 16.34 23.27
CA ARG A 461 -13.54 16.45 24.37
C ARG A 461 -14.02 17.37 25.50
N MET A 462 -14.87 18.37 25.23
CA MET A 462 -15.53 19.14 26.29
C MET A 462 -16.43 18.23 27.15
N ILE A 463 -17.17 17.31 26.51
CA ILE A 463 -17.99 16.31 27.22
C ILE A 463 -17.09 15.35 28.01
N ASP A 464 -16.02 14.80 27.42
CA ASP A 464 -15.07 13.90 28.10
C ASP A 464 -14.50 14.50 29.39
N MET A 465 -14.27 15.82 29.39
CA MET A 465 -13.74 16.56 30.52
C MET A 465 -14.80 16.98 31.55
N GLY A 466 -16.07 16.65 31.32
CA GLY A 466 -17.19 16.96 32.21
C GLY A 466 -17.76 18.37 32.05
N PHE A 467 -17.36 19.12 31.01
CA PHE A 467 -17.79 20.50 30.80
C PHE A 467 -19.21 20.65 30.22
N GLU A 468 -20.01 19.58 30.08
CA GLU A 468 -21.39 19.67 29.53
C GLU A 468 -22.23 20.71 30.29
N GLY A 469 -22.24 20.67 31.62
CA GLY A 469 -22.98 21.62 32.45
C GLY A 469 -22.36 23.02 32.50
N GLU A 470 -21.04 23.14 32.32
CA GLU A 470 -20.36 24.43 32.20
C GLU A 470 -20.74 25.13 30.89
N VAL A 471 -20.63 24.42 29.78
CA VAL A 471 -20.99 24.94 28.46
C VAL A 471 -22.47 25.32 28.43
N GLN A 472 -23.37 24.50 28.97
CA GLN A 472 -24.79 24.86 29.11
C GLN A 472 -25.01 26.19 29.86
N LYS A 473 -24.34 26.42 31.00
CA LYS A 473 -24.42 27.72 31.71
C LYS A 473 -23.92 28.89 30.87
N ILE A 474 -22.88 28.72 30.05
CA ILE A 474 -22.39 29.80 29.16
C ILE A 474 -23.47 30.20 28.15
N LEU A 475 -24.30 29.26 27.69
CA LEU A 475 -25.43 29.54 26.80
C LEU A 475 -26.48 30.46 27.46
N ASP A 476 -26.70 30.34 28.77
CA ASP A 476 -27.68 31.15 29.51
C ASP A 476 -27.28 32.64 29.60
N PHE A 477 -25.99 32.96 29.47
CA PHE A 477 -25.48 34.34 29.38
C PHE A 477 -25.62 34.96 27.98
N MET A 478 -25.99 34.19 26.95
CA MET A 478 -26.19 34.71 25.60
C MET A 478 -27.56 35.35 25.45
N PRO A 479 -27.70 36.46 24.70
CA PRO A 479 -29.00 36.98 24.30
C PRO A 479 -29.82 35.91 23.58
N VAL A 480 -31.05 35.64 24.05
CA VAL A 480 -31.97 34.69 23.40
C VAL A 480 -32.60 35.27 22.13
N THR A 481 -32.72 36.60 22.05
CA THR A 481 -33.36 37.33 20.96
C THR A 481 -32.60 37.29 19.64
N ASN A 482 -31.30 36.98 19.66
CA ASN A 482 -30.49 36.87 18.45
C ASN A 482 -30.36 35.43 17.92
N GLN A 483 -31.02 34.43 18.51
CA GLN A 483 -30.98 33.08 17.98
C GLN A 483 -31.92 32.93 16.76
N LYS A 484 -31.49 32.13 15.78
CA LYS A 484 -32.29 31.81 14.59
C LYS A 484 -33.63 31.15 14.96
N PRO A 485 -34.71 31.36 14.17
CA PRO A 485 -35.92 30.56 14.29
C PRO A 485 -35.64 29.08 13.99
N ASP A 486 -36.41 28.16 14.59
CA ASP A 486 -36.29 26.72 14.31
C ASP A 486 -37.24 26.28 13.18
N THR A 487 -37.06 26.89 12.00
CA THR A 487 -37.87 26.67 10.79
C THR A 487 -36.99 26.40 9.58
N ASP A 488 -37.59 26.02 8.44
CA ASP A 488 -36.91 25.86 7.15
C ASP A 488 -36.13 27.14 6.73
N ASP A 489 -36.54 28.31 7.22
CA ASP A 489 -35.87 29.60 6.99
C ASP A 489 -34.44 29.66 7.55
N ALA A 490 -34.10 28.81 8.53
CA ALA A 490 -32.74 28.69 9.08
C ALA A 490 -31.76 27.92 8.18
N GLU A 491 -32.21 27.42 7.02
CA GLU A 491 -31.36 26.89 5.95
C GLU A 491 -31.60 27.55 4.58
N ASP A 492 -32.34 28.66 4.55
CA ASP A 492 -32.59 29.45 3.35
C ASP A 492 -31.57 30.58 3.20
N GLU A 493 -30.77 30.53 2.13
CA GLU A 493 -29.67 31.48 1.88
C GLU A 493 -30.16 32.94 1.75
N GLU A 494 -31.26 33.18 1.02
CA GLU A 494 -31.74 34.55 0.80
C GLU A 494 -32.21 35.19 2.12
N LYS A 495 -32.92 34.42 2.94
CA LYS A 495 -33.43 34.87 4.24
C LYS A 495 -32.32 35.10 5.26
N LEU A 496 -31.30 34.23 5.27
CA LEU A 496 -30.15 34.36 6.16
C LEU A 496 -29.20 35.51 5.75
N LEU A 497 -29.04 35.74 4.44
CA LEU A 497 -28.19 36.80 3.91
C LEU A 497 -28.82 38.20 4.02
N ALA A 498 -30.15 38.31 3.99
CA ALA A 498 -30.88 39.59 4.04
C ALA A 498 -30.42 40.53 5.19
N ASN A 499 -30.03 39.97 6.34
CA ASN A 499 -29.55 40.72 7.51
C ASN A 499 -28.05 40.52 7.80
N PHE A 500 -27.28 39.86 6.92
CA PHE A 500 -25.88 39.46 7.20
C PHE A 500 -24.97 40.65 7.50
N ALA A 501 -25.01 41.69 6.67
CA ALA A 501 -24.16 42.89 6.81
C ALA A 501 -24.66 43.88 7.89
N SER A 502 -25.60 43.48 8.75
CA SER A 502 -26.20 44.33 9.79
C SER A 502 -25.72 43.95 11.20
N LYS A 503 -25.81 44.90 12.15
CA LYS A 503 -25.68 44.61 13.60
C LYS A 503 -26.80 43.71 14.14
N HIS A 504 -27.87 43.45 13.36
CA HIS A 504 -29.04 42.63 13.74
C HIS A 504 -29.02 41.22 13.12
N LYS A 505 -27.88 40.79 12.59
CA LYS A 505 -27.64 39.41 12.12
C LYS A 505 -27.94 38.40 13.25
N TYR A 506 -28.73 37.37 12.97
CA TYR A 506 -28.90 36.22 13.87
C TYR A 506 -27.55 35.56 14.19
N ARG A 507 -27.34 35.14 15.44
CA ARG A 507 -26.10 34.49 15.84
C ARG A 507 -25.85 33.23 15.03
N GLN A 508 -24.58 33.00 14.73
CA GLN A 508 -24.08 31.82 14.06
C GLN A 508 -23.39 30.91 15.07
N THR A 509 -23.72 29.64 15.05
CA THR A 509 -23.05 28.65 15.90
C THR A 509 -22.34 27.61 15.05
N VAL A 510 -21.06 27.41 15.34
CA VAL A 510 -20.22 26.40 14.70
C VAL A 510 -19.69 25.44 15.76
N MET A 511 -19.94 24.15 15.57
CA MET A 511 -19.45 23.08 16.42
C MET A 511 -18.46 22.23 15.63
N PHE A 512 -17.26 22.04 16.16
CA PHE A 512 -16.27 21.11 15.63
C PHE A 512 -16.03 19.97 16.61
N THR A 513 -15.98 18.75 16.09
CA THR A 513 -15.86 17.53 16.87
C THR A 513 -15.19 16.44 16.03
N ALA A 514 -14.52 15.45 16.64
CA ALA A 514 -14.06 14.27 15.92
C ALA A 514 -15.15 13.18 15.88
N THR A 515 -16.00 13.15 16.90
CA THR A 515 -17.03 12.13 17.13
C THR A 515 -18.41 12.75 17.40
N MET A 516 -19.48 11.96 17.24
CA MET A 516 -20.86 12.39 17.51
C MET A 516 -21.54 11.45 18.54
N PRO A 517 -21.07 11.38 19.79
CA PRO A 517 -21.78 10.66 20.85
C PRO A 517 -23.08 11.38 21.24
N PRO A 518 -24.06 10.69 21.86
CA PRO A 518 -25.36 11.29 22.19
C PRO A 518 -25.31 12.56 23.06
N ALA A 519 -24.23 12.75 23.83
CA ALA A 519 -24.01 13.97 24.61
C ALA A 519 -23.65 15.19 23.74
N VAL A 520 -22.81 14.99 22.71
CA VAL A 520 -22.52 16.03 21.70
C VAL A 520 -23.78 16.33 20.88
N GLU A 521 -24.61 15.33 20.58
CA GLU A 521 -25.91 15.57 19.94
C GLU A 521 -26.87 16.41 20.81
N ARG A 522 -26.93 16.18 22.13
CA ARG A 522 -27.70 17.04 23.05
C ARG A 522 -27.18 18.47 23.02
N LEU A 523 -25.87 18.65 23.15
CA LEU A 523 -25.24 19.96 23.09
C LEU A 523 -25.54 20.67 21.76
N ALA A 524 -25.49 19.93 20.65
CA ALA A 524 -25.78 20.45 19.33
C ALA A 524 -27.24 20.92 19.19
N ARG A 525 -28.21 20.20 19.75
CA ARG A 525 -29.64 20.60 19.74
C ARG A 525 -29.89 21.89 20.54
N SER A 526 -29.22 22.07 21.68
CA SER A 526 -29.35 23.31 22.46
C SER A 526 -28.78 24.51 21.71
N TYR A 527 -27.56 24.37 21.19
CA TYR A 527 -26.78 25.46 20.62
C TYR A 527 -27.18 25.85 19.19
N LEU A 528 -27.35 24.89 18.29
CA LEU A 528 -27.47 25.12 16.84
C LEU A 528 -28.94 25.09 16.39
N ARG A 529 -29.22 25.71 15.23
CA ARG A 529 -30.51 25.64 14.52
C ARG A 529 -30.27 25.24 13.06
N ARG A 530 -30.94 24.17 12.62
CA ARG A 530 -30.77 23.53 11.29
C ARG A 530 -29.33 23.52 10.73
N PRO A 531 -28.35 23.00 11.49
CA PRO A 531 -26.96 23.07 11.06
C PRO A 531 -26.70 22.21 9.83
N ALA A 532 -25.88 22.72 8.92
CA ALA A 532 -25.26 21.88 7.90
C ALA A 532 -24.11 21.08 8.53
N ILE A 533 -24.08 19.78 8.30
CA ILE A 533 -23.04 18.89 8.83
C ILE A 533 -22.03 18.60 7.73
N VAL A 534 -20.74 18.84 7.99
CA VAL A 534 -19.63 18.59 7.07
C VAL A 534 -18.69 17.57 7.71
N TYR A 535 -18.64 16.36 7.18
CA TYR A 535 -17.73 15.29 7.57
C TYR A 535 -16.53 15.26 6.63
N ILE A 536 -15.33 15.13 7.18
CA ILE A 536 -14.09 14.98 6.41
C ILE A 536 -13.44 13.63 6.73
N GLY A 537 -13.22 12.82 5.70
CA GLY A 537 -12.68 11.46 5.83
C GLY A 537 -13.74 10.38 6.08
N SER A 538 -13.29 9.15 6.24
CA SER A 538 -14.14 8.01 6.61
C SER A 538 -14.70 8.20 8.02
N ILE A 539 -16.03 8.19 8.16
CA ILE A 539 -16.73 8.38 9.45
C ILE A 539 -16.14 7.43 10.51
N GLY A 540 -15.53 8.01 11.55
CA GLY A 540 -15.04 7.27 12.72
C GLY A 540 -13.80 6.40 12.50
N LYS A 541 -13.02 6.59 11.42
CA LYS A 541 -11.84 5.75 11.14
C LYS A 541 -10.57 6.49 10.70
N PRO A 542 -9.78 7.04 11.63
CA PRO A 542 -8.37 7.38 11.41
C PRO A 542 -7.48 6.15 11.12
N VAL A 543 -8.04 4.95 11.34
CA VAL A 543 -7.35 3.67 11.53
C VAL A 543 -6.96 2.96 10.21
N GLU A 544 -7.61 3.30 9.09
CA GLU A 544 -7.42 2.58 7.82
C GLU A 544 -6.02 2.77 7.21
N ARG A 545 -5.26 3.79 7.68
CA ARG A 545 -3.93 4.16 7.15
C ARG A 545 -2.77 3.89 8.11
N VAL A 546 -3.05 3.51 9.36
CA VAL A 546 -2.06 3.22 10.39
C VAL A 546 -1.87 1.71 10.50
N GLU A 547 -0.63 1.24 10.30
CA GLU A 547 -0.25 -0.15 10.55
C GLU A 547 -0.25 -0.40 12.05
N GLN A 548 -1.15 -1.26 12.51
CA GLN A 548 -1.28 -1.61 13.93
C GLN A 548 -0.66 -2.97 14.22
N VAL A 549 0.29 -2.99 15.15
CA VAL A 549 0.92 -4.20 15.65
C VAL A 549 0.58 -4.35 17.12
N VAL A 550 -0.01 -5.48 17.50
CA VAL A 550 -0.33 -5.79 18.90
C VAL A 550 0.55 -6.94 19.39
N HIS A 551 1.10 -6.78 20.59
CA HIS A 551 1.82 -7.83 21.30
C HIS A 551 1.10 -8.12 22.63
N LEU A 552 0.65 -9.35 22.81
CA LEU A 552 0.17 -9.81 24.11
C LEU A 552 1.40 -10.10 24.98
N VAL A 553 1.51 -9.42 26.11
CA VAL A 553 2.67 -9.49 27.01
C VAL A 553 2.22 -9.46 28.47
N THR A 554 3.05 -9.95 29.38
CA THR A 554 2.88 -9.65 30.81
C THR A 554 3.43 -8.27 31.15
N GLU A 555 2.97 -7.67 32.25
CA GLU A 555 3.43 -6.36 32.73
C GLU A 555 4.96 -6.29 32.90
N SER A 556 5.57 -7.42 33.30
CA SER A 556 7.03 -7.54 33.49
C SER A 556 7.84 -7.52 32.17
N GLU A 557 7.20 -7.86 31.06
CA GLU A 557 7.85 -8.01 29.74
C GLU A 557 7.77 -6.72 28.91
N LYS A 558 6.77 -5.85 29.15
CA LYS A 558 6.60 -4.54 28.48
C LYS A 558 7.92 -3.77 28.37
N ARG A 559 8.69 -3.67 29.46
CA ARG A 559 9.97 -2.94 29.47
C ARG A 559 11.03 -3.58 28.58
N LYS A 560 11.10 -4.92 28.55
CA LYS A 560 12.05 -5.65 27.68
C LYS A 560 11.67 -5.48 26.21
N LYS A 561 10.39 -5.61 25.87
CA LYS A 561 9.90 -5.42 24.50
C LYS A 561 9.99 -3.98 24.00
N LEU A 562 9.78 -2.99 24.86
CA LEU A 562 10.04 -1.58 24.49
C LEU A 562 11.48 -1.38 24.05
N VAL A 563 12.44 -1.85 24.86
CA VAL A 563 13.88 -1.71 24.55
C VAL A 563 14.25 -2.47 23.28
N GLU A 564 13.76 -3.70 23.11
CA GLU A 564 13.99 -4.48 21.89
C GLU A 564 13.48 -3.76 20.64
N LEU A 565 12.33 -3.09 20.74
CA LEU A 565 11.73 -2.33 19.65
C LEU A 565 12.55 -1.07 19.33
N LEU A 566 12.93 -0.28 20.34
CA LEU A 566 13.75 0.92 20.16
C LEU A 566 15.16 0.57 19.60
N ASN A 567 15.75 -0.54 20.03
CA ASN A 567 17.07 -1.01 19.57
C ASN A 567 17.07 -1.50 18.10
N ARG A 568 15.91 -1.79 17.50
CA ARG A 568 15.82 -2.13 16.06
C ARG A 568 16.00 -0.90 15.15
N GLY A 569 16.06 0.30 15.73
CA GLY A 569 16.03 1.56 15.01
C GLY A 569 14.59 2.04 14.86
N VAL A 570 14.31 3.23 15.39
CA VAL A 570 13.05 3.96 15.20
C VAL A 570 13.38 5.37 14.72
N GLU A 571 12.66 5.86 13.72
CA GLU A 571 12.83 7.22 13.23
C GLU A 571 12.22 8.21 14.23
N PRO A 572 12.95 9.22 14.76
CA PRO A 572 12.34 10.25 15.57
C PRO A 572 11.45 11.19 14.72
N PRO A 573 10.38 11.79 15.29
CA PRO A 573 9.95 11.71 16.68
C PRO A 573 9.00 10.53 16.95
N VAL A 574 9.16 9.88 18.11
CA VAL A 574 8.33 8.76 18.60
C VAL A 574 7.53 9.18 19.84
N ILE A 575 6.26 8.77 19.95
CA ILE A 575 5.45 8.98 21.16
C ILE A 575 5.17 7.65 21.86
N ILE A 576 5.47 7.59 23.17
CA ILE A 576 5.16 6.45 24.04
C ILE A 576 4.03 6.87 25.01
N PHE A 577 2.89 6.18 24.94
CA PHE A 577 1.75 6.42 25.82
C PHE A 577 1.73 5.49 27.04
N VAL A 578 1.47 6.08 28.21
CA VAL A 578 1.30 5.41 29.50
C VAL A 578 0.07 5.95 30.23
N ASN A 579 -0.55 5.12 31.07
CA ASN A 579 -1.82 5.48 31.72
C ASN A 579 -1.64 6.34 32.99
N GLN A 580 -0.47 6.30 33.63
CA GLN A 580 -0.23 6.98 34.90
C GLN A 580 0.93 7.99 34.84
N LYS A 581 0.74 9.15 35.49
CA LYS A 581 1.75 10.22 35.61
C LYS A 581 3.10 9.71 36.15
N LYS A 582 3.06 8.91 37.23
CA LYS A 582 4.28 8.30 37.82
C LYS A 582 4.98 7.33 36.86
N GLY A 583 4.20 6.60 36.04
CA GLY A 583 4.73 5.71 35.02
C GLY A 583 5.54 6.47 33.96
N ALA A 584 5.07 7.65 33.54
CA ALA A 584 5.75 8.49 32.56
C ALA A 584 7.15 8.94 33.04
N ASP A 585 7.25 9.45 34.27
CA ASP A 585 8.53 9.87 34.86
C ASP A 585 9.50 8.69 35.06
N VAL A 586 9.01 7.53 35.51
CA VAL A 586 9.85 6.34 35.73
C VAL A 586 10.33 5.76 34.40
N LEU A 587 9.45 5.69 33.39
CA LEU A 587 9.80 5.13 32.08
C LEU A 587 10.80 6.02 31.34
N ALA A 588 10.58 7.34 31.31
CA ALA A 588 11.52 8.27 30.67
C ALA A 588 12.91 8.26 31.33
N LYS A 589 12.98 8.30 32.68
CA LYS A 589 14.26 8.14 33.40
C LYS A 589 14.91 6.77 33.13
N GLY A 590 14.09 5.74 32.90
CA GLY A 590 14.55 4.42 32.49
C GLY A 590 15.18 4.41 31.10
N LEU A 591 14.63 5.19 30.16
CA LEU A 591 15.12 5.36 28.79
C LEU A 591 16.38 6.24 28.73
N GLU A 592 16.41 7.36 29.46
CA GLU A 592 17.60 8.23 29.56
C GLU A 592 18.81 7.48 30.13
N LYS A 593 18.61 6.64 31.15
CA LYS A 593 19.66 5.74 31.68
C LYS A 593 20.19 4.71 30.67
N MET A 594 19.45 4.47 29.59
CA MET A 594 19.83 3.54 28.52
C MET A 594 20.37 4.27 27.28
N GLY A 595 20.58 5.59 27.36
CA GLY A 595 21.14 6.41 26.28
C GLY A 595 20.11 6.98 25.31
N PHE A 596 18.81 6.82 25.55
CA PHE A 596 17.77 7.39 24.69
C PHE A 596 17.39 8.80 25.11
N ASN A 597 17.25 9.71 24.14
CA ASN A 597 16.86 11.10 24.37
C ASN A 597 15.34 11.23 24.61
N ALA A 598 14.88 10.81 25.78
CA ALA A 598 13.47 10.90 26.17
C ALA A 598 13.09 12.24 26.82
N CYS A 599 11.84 12.68 26.65
CA CYS A 599 11.22 13.74 27.43
C CYS A 599 9.86 13.29 28.01
N THR A 600 9.34 14.00 29.02
CA THR A 600 8.13 13.62 29.78
C THR A 600 7.03 14.66 29.63
N LEU A 601 5.80 14.21 29.41
CA LEU A 601 4.64 15.11 29.32
C LEU A 601 3.39 14.51 29.97
N HIS A 602 3.02 15.05 31.12
CA HIS A 602 1.80 14.67 31.83
C HIS A 602 1.23 15.85 32.60
N GLY A 603 -0.04 15.75 33.01
CA GLY A 603 -0.76 16.78 33.78
C GLY A 603 -0.26 17.01 35.22
N GLY A 604 1.04 16.81 35.48
CA GLY A 604 1.75 17.20 36.70
C GLY A 604 3.03 18.02 36.43
N LYS A 605 3.45 18.15 35.17
CA LYS A 605 4.51 19.09 34.76
C LYS A 605 3.94 20.49 34.69
N GLY A 606 4.75 21.48 35.11
CA GLY A 606 4.44 22.90 34.97
C GLY A 606 4.42 23.33 33.50
N GLN A 607 3.79 24.47 33.20
CA GLN A 607 3.53 24.88 31.80
C GLN A 607 4.82 25.07 31.00
N GLU A 608 5.79 25.82 31.53
CA GLU A 608 7.11 26.02 30.90
C GLU A 608 7.83 24.69 30.60
N GLN A 609 7.69 23.69 31.47
CA GLN A 609 8.28 22.36 31.27
C GLN A 609 7.60 21.59 30.13
N ARG A 610 6.29 21.81 29.90
CA ARG A 610 5.56 21.23 28.76
C ARG A 610 6.02 21.87 27.46
N GLU A 611 6.04 23.19 27.42
CA GLU A 611 6.46 23.96 26.24
C GLU A 611 7.92 23.66 25.87
N PHE A 612 8.82 23.61 26.86
CA PHE A 612 10.21 23.18 26.68
C PHE A 612 10.34 21.74 26.14
N ALA A 613 9.57 20.79 26.66
CA ALA A 613 9.60 19.40 26.18
C ALA A 613 9.10 19.28 24.72
N LEU A 614 8.09 20.07 24.35
CA LEU A 614 7.55 20.11 22.99
C LEU A 614 8.47 20.83 22.00
N ALA A 615 9.09 21.94 22.42
CA ALA A 615 10.10 22.65 21.65
C ALA A 615 11.34 21.76 21.41
N SER A 616 11.79 21.04 22.45
CA SER A 616 12.93 20.10 22.35
C SER A 616 12.66 18.96 21.37
N LEU A 617 11.43 18.42 21.34
CA LEU A 617 11.02 17.39 20.38
C LEU A 617 10.93 17.96 18.95
N LYS A 618 10.32 19.15 18.79
CA LYS A 618 10.21 19.83 17.47
C LYS A 618 11.56 20.27 16.91
N GLY A 619 12.53 20.59 17.76
CA GLY A 619 13.90 20.94 17.40
C GLY A 619 14.85 19.75 17.22
N GLY A 620 14.38 18.50 17.38
CA GLY A 620 15.21 17.30 17.25
C GLY A 620 16.25 17.09 18.37
N ALA A 621 16.15 17.84 19.48
CA ALA A 621 17.03 17.67 20.65
C ALA A 621 16.59 16.51 21.57
N LYS A 622 15.36 16.03 21.41
CA LYS A 622 14.81 14.84 22.03
C LYS A 622 14.11 13.99 20.97
N ASP A 623 14.27 12.67 21.04
CA ASP A 623 13.79 11.71 20.05
C ASP A 623 12.45 11.07 20.44
N ILE A 624 12.22 10.93 21.76
CA ILE A 624 11.11 10.15 22.33
C ILE A 624 10.31 11.00 23.32
N LEU A 625 8.99 11.10 23.12
CA LEU A 625 8.07 11.73 24.05
C LEU A 625 7.28 10.67 24.85
N VAL A 626 7.48 10.60 26.16
CA VAL A 626 6.66 9.75 27.05
C VAL A 626 5.51 10.57 27.63
N ALA A 627 4.26 10.20 27.28
CA ALA A 627 3.08 11.00 27.58
C ALA A 627 1.89 10.21 28.18
N THR A 628 1.03 10.92 28.93
CA THR A 628 -0.28 10.42 29.39
C THR A 628 -1.41 11.02 28.56
N ASP A 629 -2.53 10.30 28.37
CA ASP A 629 -3.69 10.71 27.55
C ASP A 629 -4.10 12.18 27.70
N VAL A 630 -4.30 12.62 28.94
CA VAL A 630 -4.78 13.98 29.29
C VAL A 630 -3.85 15.07 28.75
N ALA A 631 -2.54 14.80 28.70
CA ALA A 631 -1.54 15.72 28.17
C ALA A 631 -1.23 15.49 26.68
N GLY A 632 -1.45 14.28 26.17
CA GLY A 632 -1.25 13.90 24.77
C GLY A 632 -2.33 14.40 23.81
N ARG A 633 -3.57 14.54 24.28
CA ARG A 633 -4.66 15.14 23.50
C ARG A 633 -4.43 16.65 23.33
N GLY A 634 -4.69 17.18 22.14
CA GLY A 634 -4.56 18.61 21.82
C GLY A 634 -3.15 19.12 21.51
N ILE A 635 -2.10 18.28 21.56
CA ILE A 635 -0.78 18.71 21.09
C ILE A 635 -0.70 18.62 19.56
N ASP A 636 -0.39 19.71 18.87
CA ASP A 636 0.06 19.68 17.46
C ASP A 636 1.54 19.30 17.38
N ILE A 637 1.80 17.99 17.42
CA ILE A 637 3.07 17.39 16.99
C ILE A 637 2.82 16.81 15.60
N ARG A 638 3.45 17.40 14.58
CA ARG A 638 3.31 16.97 13.20
C ARG A 638 4.22 15.77 12.94
N ASN A 639 3.73 14.84 12.12
CA ASN A 639 4.53 13.78 11.50
C ASN A 639 5.30 12.88 12.49
N VAL A 640 4.61 12.37 13.52
CA VAL A 640 5.13 11.29 14.36
C VAL A 640 5.23 10.02 13.51
N SER A 641 6.42 9.41 13.42
CA SER A 641 6.65 8.18 12.66
C SER A 641 5.94 6.98 13.30
N MET A 642 6.02 6.89 14.62
CA MET A 642 5.62 5.74 15.41
C MET A 642 4.98 6.13 16.74
N VAL A 643 3.87 5.48 17.05
CA VAL A 643 3.18 5.55 18.35
C VAL A 643 3.33 4.22 19.06
N ILE A 644 3.75 4.24 20.32
CA ILE A 644 3.88 3.04 21.15
C ILE A 644 2.93 3.15 22.34
N ASN A 645 1.88 2.33 22.38
CA ASN A 645 1.05 2.16 23.57
C ASN A 645 1.77 1.20 24.52
N TYR A 646 2.54 1.75 25.46
CA TYR A 646 3.21 0.96 26.50
C TYR A 646 2.21 0.41 27.50
N ASP A 647 1.24 1.24 27.89
CA ASP A 647 -0.01 0.80 28.49
C ASP A 647 -1.12 0.93 27.45
N MET A 648 -2.01 -0.06 27.33
CA MET A 648 -3.22 0.08 26.52
C MET A 648 -4.11 1.21 27.06
N ALA A 649 -4.84 1.89 26.19
CA ALA A 649 -5.76 2.95 26.60
C ALA A 649 -6.94 2.40 27.45
N LYS A 650 -7.70 3.28 28.11
CA LYS A 650 -8.87 2.84 28.90
C LYS A 650 -10.14 2.63 28.06
N SER A 651 -10.28 3.37 26.97
CA SER A 651 -11.36 3.25 25.98
C SER A 651 -10.78 3.02 24.58
N ILE A 652 -11.62 2.57 23.63
CA ILE A 652 -11.22 2.42 22.22
C ILE A 652 -11.09 3.78 21.50
N GLU A 653 -11.83 4.79 21.96
CA GLU A 653 -11.77 6.17 21.46
C GLU A 653 -10.42 6.81 21.82
N ASP A 654 -9.98 6.64 23.07
CA ASP A 654 -8.66 7.05 23.54
C ASP A 654 -7.54 6.41 22.71
N TYR A 655 -7.62 5.08 22.50
CA TYR A 655 -6.69 4.35 21.64
C TYR A 655 -6.65 4.93 20.22
N THR A 656 -7.81 5.20 19.64
CA THR A 656 -7.95 5.81 18.31
C THR A 656 -7.29 7.20 18.25
N HIS A 657 -7.48 8.03 19.29
CA HIS A 657 -6.84 9.34 19.42
C HIS A 657 -5.32 9.31 19.63
N ARG A 658 -4.79 8.23 20.21
CA ARG A 658 -3.35 7.98 20.35
C ARG A 658 -2.72 7.60 19.01
N ILE A 659 -3.28 6.61 18.32
CA ILE A 659 -2.73 6.16 17.03
C ILE A 659 -2.89 7.22 15.93
N GLY A 660 -3.95 8.04 15.99
CA GLY A 660 -4.13 9.23 15.14
C GLY A 660 -3.13 10.38 15.39
N ARG A 661 -2.08 10.18 16.20
CA ARG A 661 -0.90 11.06 16.25
C ARG A 661 0.09 10.76 15.11
N THR A 662 0.07 9.53 14.58
CA THR A 662 0.76 9.15 13.33
C THR A 662 -0.25 9.06 12.17
N GLY A 663 0.22 8.83 10.94
CA GLY A 663 -0.65 8.65 9.75
C GLY A 663 -1.31 9.91 9.19
N ARG A 664 -0.92 11.11 9.66
CA ARG A 664 -1.48 12.40 9.22
C ARG A 664 -0.94 12.81 7.85
N ALA A 665 -1.72 13.62 7.12
CA ALA A 665 -1.34 14.27 5.87
C ALA A 665 -0.83 13.35 4.72
N GLY A 666 -1.21 12.06 4.71
CA GLY A 666 -0.94 11.14 3.61
C GLY A 666 0.29 10.23 3.80
N LEU A 667 1.01 10.35 4.91
CA LEU A 667 2.05 9.40 5.31
C LEU A 667 1.42 8.15 5.94
N HIS A 668 2.04 6.98 5.76
CA HIS A 668 1.70 5.79 6.54
C HIS A 668 2.33 5.89 7.93
N GLY A 669 1.55 5.54 8.95
CA GLY A 669 2.00 5.55 10.35
C GLY A 669 2.07 4.15 10.95
N LYS A 670 2.94 3.93 11.94
CA LYS A 670 3.01 2.67 12.68
C LYS A 670 2.58 2.84 14.14
N ALA A 671 1.66 2.00 14.61
CA ALA A 671 1.23 1.97 16.01
C ALA A 671 1.52 0.59 16.61
N VAL A 672 2.38 0.53 17.64
CA VAL A 672 2.68 -0.72 18.35
C VAL A 672 2.06 -0.68 19.74
N SER A 673 1.35 -1.73 20.13
CA SER A 673 0.58 -1.74 21.38
C SER A 673 0.86 -2.99 22.20
N PHE A 674 1.21 -2.78 23.47
CA PHE A 674 1.36 -3.83 24.46
C PHE A 674 0.03 -4.03 25.18
N VAL A 675 -0.47 -5.27 25.13
CA VAL A 675 -1.79 -5.62 25.64
C VAL A 675 -1.64 -6.70 26.70
N THR A 676 -2.28 -6.48 27.84
CA THR A 676 -2.21 -7.33 29.04
C THR A 676 -3.57 -7.95 29.36
N LYS A 677 -3.66 -8.80 30.40
CA LYS A 677 -4.95 -9.44 30.78
C LYS A 677 -5.91 -8.44 31.40
N GLU A 678 -5.35 -7.42 32.02
CA GLU A 678 -5.98 -6.27 32.65
C GLU A 678 -6.75 -5.41 31.62
N ASP A 679 -6.38 -5.48 30.34
CA ASP A 679 -6.99 -4.74 29.23
C ASP A 679 -8.11 -5.53 28.51
N SER A 680 -8.51 -6.68 29.04
CA SER A 680 -9.48 -7.63 28.44
C SER A 680 -10.81 -6.99 28.03
N HIS A 681 -11.24 -5.93 28.71
CA HIS A 681 -12.45 -5.17 28.38
C HIS A 681 -12.38 -4.39 27.05
N LEU A 682 -11.21 -4.29 26.41
CA LEU A 682 -11.07 -3.67 25.08
C LEU A 682 -10.79 -4.67 23.96
N PHE A 683 -10.59 -5.95 24.28
CA PHE A 683 -10.10 -6.93 23.30
C PHE A 683 -11.04 -7.09 22.10
N TYR A 684 -12.36 -7.08 22.34
CA TYR A 684 -13.35 -7.16 21.27
C TYR A 684 -13.27 -5.95 20.34
N ASP A 685 -13.33 -4.73 20.87
CA ASP A 685 -13.36 -3.51 20.05
C ASP A 685 -12.01 -3.27 19.34
N LEU A 686 -10.88 -3.56 20.02
CA LEU A 686 -9.55 -3.54 19.41
C LEU A 686 -9.42 -4.55 18.26
N LYS A 687 -9.93 -5.78 18.44
CA LYS A 687 -9.97 -6.79 17.38
C LYS A 687 -10.79 -6.32 16.18
N GLN A 688 -12.00 -5.79 16.39
CA GLN A 688 -12.83 -5.26 15.29
C GLN A 688 -12.11 -4.13 14.55
N LEU A 689 -11.48 -3.22 15.29
CA LEU A 689 -10.80 -2.05 14.77
C LEU A 689 -9.55 -2.43 13.95
N ILE A 690 -8.76 -3.42 14.40
CA ILE A 690 -7.61 -3.94 13.63
C ILE A 690 -8.09 -4.73 12.40
N LEU A 691 -9.11 -5.59 12.52
CA LEU A 691 -9.69 -6.31 11.38
C LEU A 691 -10.30 -5.37 10.33
N SER A 692 -10.69 -4.16 10.72
CA SER A 692 -11.21 -3.12 9.81
C SER A 692 -10.13 -2.31 9.09
N SER A 693 -8.85 -2.47 9.46
CA SER A 693 -7.72 -1.74 8.88
C SER A 693 -7.01 -2.60 7.83
N PRO A 694 -7.04 -2.26 6.53
CA PRO A 694 -6.50 -3.10 5.46
C PRO A 694 -4.96 -3.20 5.48
N VAL A 695 -4.29 -2.26 6.14
CA VAL A 695 -2.83 -2.25 6.32
C VAL A 695 -2.36 -3.01 7.56
N SER A 696 -3.28 -3.46 8.43
CA SER A 696 -2.96 -4.10 9.70
C SER A 696 -3.24 -5.60 9.65
N THR A 697 -2.33 -6.42 10.19
CA THR A 697 -2.58 -7.86 10.37
C THR A 697 -2.98 -8.13 11.82
N CYS A 698 -4.22 -8.57 12.05
CA CYS A 698 -4.67 -8.92 13.40
C CYS A 698 -3.94 -10.18 13.89
N PRO A 699 -3.20 -10.13 15.02
CA PRO A 699 -2.48 -11.29 15.51
C PRO A 699 -3.45 -12.39 15.93
N PRO A 700 -3.16 -13.67 15.62
CA PRO A 700 -4.06 -14.79 15.92
C PRO A 700 -4.30 -14.95 17.43
N GLU A 701 -3.37 -14.50 18.26
CA GLU A 701 -3.45 -14.46 19.72
C GLU A 701 -4.60 -13.55 20.20
N LEU A 702 -4.76 -12.35 19.62
CA LEU A 702 -5.89 -11.46 19.91
C LEU A 702 -7.17 -11.93 19.22
N ALA A 703 -7.10 -12.30 17.94
CA ALA A 703 -8.26 -12.69 17.15
C ALA A 703 -9.03 -13.87 17.76
N ASN A 704 -8.30 -14.83 18.35
CA ASN A 704 -8.84 -16.04 18.98
C ASN A 704 -8.93 -15.95 20.52
N HIS A 705 -8.58 -14.82 21.15
CA HIS A 705 -8.66 -14.70 22.61
C HIS A 705 -10.11 -14.84 23.10
N PRO A 706 -10.40 -15.54 24.22
CA PRO A 706 -11.76 -15.69 24.73
C PRO A 706 -12.49 -14.36 24.93
N ASP A 707 -11.81 -13.37 25.54
CA ASP A 707 -12.38 -12.05 25.83
C ASP A 707 -12.52 -11.16 24.58
N ALA A 708 -11.98 -11.58 23.44
CA ALA A 708 -12.13 -10.89 22.14
C ALA A 708 -13.33 -11.38 21.32
N GLN A 709 -14.16 -12.31 21.83
CA GLN A 709 -15.26 -12.91 21.05
C GLN A 709 -16.61 -12.22 21.24
N HIS A 710 -16.82 -11.51 22.36
CA HIS A 710 -18.10 -10.89 22.69
C HIS A 710 -17.90 -9.45 23.14
N LYS A 711 -18.90 -8.59 22.89
CA LYS A 711 -18.86 -7.20 23.37
C LYS A 711 -18.78 -7.16 24.90
N PRO A 712 -17.97 -6.26 25.50
CA PRO A 712 -17.90 -6.10 26.95
C PRO A 712 -19.29 -5.89 27.56
N GLY A 713 -19.55 -6.52 28.70
CA GLY A 713 -20.87 -6.48 29.37
C GLY A 713 -21.95 -7.40 28.78
N THR A 714 -21.70 -8.09 27.66
CA THR A 714 -22.64 -9.11 27.15
C THR A 714 -22.61 -10.34 28.05
N VAL A 715 -23.73 -10.69 28.70
CA VAL A 715 -23.84 -11.91 29.50
C VAL A 715 -23.86 -13.13 28.58
N VAL A 716 -22.69 -13.76 28.42
CA VAL A 716 -22.56 -15.00 27.65
C VAL A 716 -23.11 -16.15 28.48
N THR A 717 -24.33 -16.59 28.15
CA THR A 717 -24.85 -17.88 28.62
C THR A 717 -23.95 -18.98 28.03
N LYS A 718 -23.03 -19.51 28.85
CA LYS A 718 -22.18 -20.64 28.46
C LYS A 718 -23.08 -21.80 28.05
N LYS A 719 -23.18 -22.08 26.74
CA LYS A 719 -23.81 -23.30 26.24
C LYS A 719 -23.16 -24.48 26.97
N ARG A 720 -23.97 -25.23 27.70
CA ARG A 720 -23.55 -26.40 28.47
C ARG A 720 -22.84 -27.34 27.51
N ARG A 721 -21.56 -27.58 27.77
CA ARG A 721 -20.64 -28.29 26.87
C ARG A 721 -21.23 -29.67 26.57
N GLU A 722 -21.38 -30.01 25.29
CA GLU A 722 -21.85 -31.34 24.89
C GLU A 722 -20.90 -32.40 25.48
N GLU A 723 -21.43 -33.19 26.41
CA GLU A 723 -20.71 -34.32 26.98
C GLU A 723 -20.55 -35.38 25.89
N LYS A 724 -19.32 -35.87 25.74
CA LYS A 724 -19.02 -36.96 24.82
C LYS A 724 -19.72 -38.23 25.32
N ILE A 725 -20.81 -38.60 24.65
CA ILE A 725 -21.28 -39.99 24.69
C ILE A 725 -20.39 -40.77 23.71
N PHE A 726 -19.42 -41.49 24.24
CA PHE A 726 -18.88 -42.67 23.56
C PHE A 726 -19.87 -43.82 23.77
N ALA A 727 -20.41 -44.34 22.67
CA ALA A 727 -21.06 -45.64 22.55
C ALA A 727 -20.74 -46.15 21.15
#